data_AF-A0A9E0SJM2-F1
#
_entry.id   AF-A0A9E0SJM2-F1
#
_cell.length_a   1.000
_cell.length_b   1.000
_cell.length_c   1.000
_cell.angle_alpha   90.00
_cell.angle_beta   90.00
_cell.angle_gamma   90.00
#
_symmetry.space_group_name_H-M   'P 1'
#
loop_
_entity.id
_entity.type
_entity.pdbx_description
1 polymer ?
#
loop_
_entity_poly.entity_id
_entity_poly.type
_entity_poly.pdbx_seq_one_letter_code
_entity_poly.pdbx_strand_id
1 'polypeptide(L)'
;MSSPTANIAPPPWFDEAVERLLHGASLPEFCTWMAQQPNERAAPGADAAEQDWRRRAQLTMARWLWSHVPVPSNRWRPRPLPPPERNAPCYCGSGRKYKHCCQEFAHAVPPVDENEMLSIALTHADAALLEPESLRQLPAEALGNAAFGWNERGEAARTVALLEPLFTHQLDRLSPRHELALDALMDALLRLHQDQRRMALAQHVSASGVLALATTARARLVTMLCDNGDYPGAWALLQTARRHAPQDPQLWPLEMTVLLSQGRHDEARLRGPLLAAQARKAGLPDLAQALMGLATEGLRSVHAPEHDVLDELPGATAWLAIARAVPADATPADWAKHGSADDLALGANPGKITGKRPRDAATVPVRELRPSKAMASLQRRWHRQCPLSKPDLTLLWSDDADALLQEPGNPALDFLRQHPDAWFSFDILDDLVLASSALRDRGLPDELLAASQRVLDHALAGLRALLGTGPCELPWLVMPNRPALRLLAQAIELAGDRHDDRARETLAAWGLALNPHDNHGWRQLLVPLWLEQSRFDEALALLERYPGDLPPSEHLRALALFALGRQPEAETVLRAAHAAYPLFMAALWPDVLDPPPESDGFTIPVGGVEAAHDHRVSTRAVWLRTGARDWARALNLPAPQPPSRPRKKAARPGPDRDIVIDMPNALDSLPTPVFGATQEKRLRQSFDYPRLHGLITAVAWSPEIVMPSRWVNVAMTAPRLAGTGDEIDSKTLQRELDTVMRLYNRINVDLLRTPPDQPPPLARLHKLLASEPDAVSAWAAGFVQGAELARGAWRGAHRPVKAGAGAFGVLLQLAAQAAPSPAGWRAESDQNQPLLVGLEPDAPSPQARLSGALADLWQVIGPLRHARLAR
;
A
#
# COMPACT_ATOMS: atom_id res chain seq x y z
N MET A 1 -30.31 -16.36 -3.24
CA MET A 1 -30.11 -17.78 -3.59
C MET A 1 -28.85 -17.83 -4.44
N SER A 2 -27.71 -18.10 -3.81
CA SER A 2 -26.40 -18.00 -4.47
C SER A 2 -25.98 -19.41 -4.89
N SER A 3 -25.90 -19.64 -6.20
CA SER A 3 -25.39 -20.89 -6.77
C SER A 3 -23.86 -20.95 -6.59
N PRO A 4 -23.26 -22.11 -6.32
CA PRO A 4 -21.84 -22.25 -6.06
C PRO A 4 -21.08 -22.35 -7.39
N THR A 5 -20.78 -21.21 -8.01
CA THR A 5 -19.72 -21.10 -9.01
C THR A 5 -18.89 -19.88 -8.69
N ALA A 6 -17.67 -20.15 -8.23
CA ALA A 6 -16.65 -19.20 -7.83
C ALA A 6 -16.43 -18.07 -8.85
N ASN A 7 -16.08 -16.89 -8.31
CA ASN A 7 -15.52 -15.70 -8.95
C ASN A 7 -14.38 -16.03 -9.93
N ILE A 8 -14.71 -16.47 -11.14
CA ILE A 8 -13.80 -16.46 -12.29
C ILE A 8 -14.27 -15.32 -13.19
N ALA A 9 -13.43 -14.30 -13.36
CA ALA A 9 -13.71 -13.23 -14.30
C ALA A 9 -14.06 -13.83 -15.68
N PRO A 10 -15.10 -13.34 -16.37
CA PRO A 10 -15.46 -13.85 -17.68
C PRO A 10 -14.26 -13.68 -18.64
N PRO A 11 -14.02 -14.64 -19.53
CA PRO A 11 -12.91 -14.54 -20.45
C PRO A 11 -13.07 -13.31 -21.37
N PRO A 12 -11.97 -12.70 -21.86
CA PRO A 12 -11.98 -11.41 -22.54
C PRO A 12 -12.80 -11.38 -23.85
N TRP A 13 -13.13 -12.54 -24.41
CA TRP A 13 -13.97 -12.67 -25.59
C TRP A 13 -15.48 -12.74 -25.28
N PHE A 14 -15.88 -12.90 -24.02
CA PHE A 14 -17.26 -13.20 -23.64
C PHE A 14 -18.23 -12.07 -24.02
N ASP A 15 -17.85 -10.84 -23.71
CA ASP A 15 -18.65 -9.64 -23.99
C ASP A 15 -18.89 -9.47 -25.50
N GLU A 16 -17.82 -9.56 -26.30
CA GLU A 16 -17.91 -9.51 -27.77
C GLU A 16 -18.76 -10.67 -28.31
N ALA A 17 -18.71 -11.84 -27.68
CA ALA A 17 -19.51 -13.00 -28.08
C ALA A 17 -21.00 -12.73 -27.91
N VAL A 18 -21.41 -12.13 -26.79
CA VAL A 18 -22.80 -11.75 -26.53
C VAL A 18 -23.26 -10.70 -27.54
N GLU A 19 -22.49 -9.63 -27.74
CA GLU A 19 -22.79 -8.54 -28.69
C GLU A 19 -23.01 -9.05 -30.11
N ARG A 20 -22.14 -9.95 -30.60
CA ARG A 20 -22.29 -10.58 -31.92
C ARG A 20 -23.60 -11.34 -32.07
N LEU A 21 -24.04 -12.03 -31.02
CA LEU A 21 -25.31 -12.76 -31.03
C LEU A 21 -26.51 -11.81 -31.04
N LEU A 22 -26.43 -10.70 -30.29
CA LEU A 22 -27.47 -9.66 -30.27
C LEU A 22 -27.63 -8.99 -31.65
N HIS A 23 -26.54 -8.81 -32.38
CA HIS A 23 -26.55 -8.30 -33.76
C HIS A 23 -26.90 -9.34 -34.83
N GLY A 24 -27.32 -10.55 -34.42
CA GLY A 24 -27.92 -11.51 -35.34
C GLY A 24 -26.94 -12.42 -36.07
N ALA A 25 -25.72 -12.63 -35.53
CA ALA A 25 -24.77 -13.59 -36.10
C ALA A 25 -25.39 -14.99 -36.31
N SER A 26 -25.17 -15.56 -37.50
CA SER A 26 -25.60 -16.93 -37.78
C SER A 26 -24.75 -17.94 -37.00
N LEU A 27 -25.29 -19.14 -36.74
CA LEU A 27 -24.55 -20.18 -36.01
C LEU A 27 -23.17 -20.52 -36.66
N PRO A 28 -23.06 -20.69 -38.00
CA PRO A 28 -21.77 -20.96 -38.64
C PRO A 28 -20.75 -19.81 -38.50
N GLU A 29 -21.19 -18.56 -38.67
CA GLU A 29 -20.32 -17.38 -38.52
C GLU A 29 -19.82 -17.26 -37.09
N PHE A 30 -20.72 -17.42 -36.11
CA PHE A 30 -20.39 -17.35 -34.70
C PHE A 30 -19.43 -18.47 -34.27
N CYS A 31 -19.67 -19.71 -34.70
CA CYS A 31 -18.75 -20.83 -34.46
C CYS A 31 -17.36 -20.58 -35.06
N THR A 32 -17.30 -19.99 -36.26
CA THR A 32 -16.04 -19.69 -36.94
C THR A 32 -15.23 -18.63 -36.19
N TRP A 33 -15.90 -17.57 -35.74
CA TRP A 33 -15.26 -16.53 -34.94
C TRP A 33 -14.80 -17.06 -33.57
N MET A 34 -15.65 -17.82 -32.87
CA MET A 34 -15.34 -18.35 -31.54
C MET A 34 -14.13 -19.31 -31.57
N ALA A 35 -13.99 -20.07 -32.65
CA ALA A 35 -12.86 -20.97 -32.87
C ALA A 35 -11.49 -20.25 -32.96
N GLN A 36 -11.47 -18.93 -33.18
CA GLN A 36 -10.27 -18.12 -33.28
C GLN A 36 -9.90 -17.42 -31.97
N GLN A 37 -10.75 -17.49 -30.94
CA GLN A 37 -10.55 -16.78 -29.68
C GLN A 37 -9.53 -17.47 -28.76
N PRO A 38 -8.70 -16.70 -28.03
CA PRO A 38 -7.72 -17.25 -27.11
C PRO A 38 -8.39 -18.03 -25.97
N ASN A 39 -7.73 -19.10 -25.50
CA ASN A 39 -8.15 -19.89 -24.34
C ASN A 39 -7.09 -19.69 -23.25
N GLU A 40 -7.46 -19.03 -22.15
CA GLU A 40 -6.53 -18.56 -21.11
C GLU A 40 -5.81 -19.68 -20.34
N ARG A 41 -6.23 -20.94 -20.48
CA ARG A 41 -5.54 -22.12 -19.93
C ARG A 41 -4.30 -22.55 -20.74
N ALA A 42 -3.79 -21.70 -21.63
CA ALA A 42 -2.76 -22.03 -22.60
C ALA A 42 -1.35 -21.59 -22.17
N ALA A 43 -0.41 -22.54 -22.08
CA ALA A 43 1.02 -22.25 -22.03
C ALA A 43 1.55 -21.79 -23.41
N PRO A 44 2.59 -20.93 -23.49
CA PRO A 44 3.25 -20.59 -24.75
C PRO A 44 3.93 -21.83 -25.37
N GLY A 45 3.69 -22.10 -26.67
CA GLY A 45 4.37 -23.18 -27.42
C GLY A 45 3.55 -24.43 -27.79
N ALA A 46 2.21 -24.36 -27.78
CA ALA A 46 1.32 -25.51 -27.97
C ALA A 46 1.37 -26.16 -29.37
N ASP A 47 1.33 -27.50 -29.40
CA ASP A 47 1.36 -28.31 -30.62
C ASP A 47 0.01 -28.36 -31.37
N ALA A 48 -0.01 -28.99 -32.55
CA ALA A 48 -1.20 -29.07 -33.40
C ALA A 48 -2.37 -29.85 -32.77
N ALA A 49 -2.11 -30.83 -31.90
CA ALA A 49 -3.14 -31.61 -31.23
C ALA A 49 -3.83 -30.78 -30.14
N GLU A 50 -3.05 -29.99 -29.41
CA GLU A 50 -3.55 -29.06 -28.41
C GLU A 50 -4.35 -27.91 -29.05
N GLN A 51 -3.91 -27.39 -30.21
CA GLN A 51 -4.66 -26.40 -30.99
C GLN A 51 -6.03 -26.93 -31.45
N ASP A 52 -6.11 -28.17 -31.94
CA ASP A 52 -7.40 -28.79 -32.31
C ASP A 52 -8.30 -29.02 -31.09
N TRP A 53 -7.75 -29.46 -29.96
CA TRP A 53 -8.50 -29.59 -28.71
C TRP A 53 -9.11 -28.25 -28.28
N ARG A 54 -8.32 -27.16 -28.32
CA ARG A 54 -8.78 -25.80 -27.97
C ARG A 54 -9.92 -25.34 -28.89
N ARG A 55 -9.76 -25.53 -30.20
CA ARG A 55 -10.80 -25.23 -31.19
C ARG A 55 -12.10 -25.98 -30.87
N ARG A 56 -12.04 -27.26 -30.51
CA ARG A 56 -13.23 -28.08 -30.20
C ARG A 56 -13.91 -27.67 -28.89
N ALA A 57 -13.15 -27.24 -27.89
CA ALA A 57 -13.68 -26.65 -26.66
C ALA A 57 -14.43 -25.35 -26.97
N GLN A 58 -13.81 -24.43 -27.72
CA GLN A 58 -14.42 -23.17 -28.12
C GLN A 58 -15.69 -23.35 -28.96
N LEU A 59 -15.70 -24.32 -29.88
CA LEU A 59 -16.91 -24.66 -30.65
C LEU A 59 -18.06 -25.18 -29.78
N THR A 60 -17.75 -25.87 -28.69
CA THR A 60 -18.77 -26.35 -27.75
C THR A 60 -19.38 -25.18 -26.97
N MET A 61 -18.53 -24.26 -26.49
CA MET A 61 -18.96 -23.00 -25.89
C MET A 61 -19.79 -22.15 -26.84
N ALA A 62 -19.36 -22.02 -28.11
CA ALA A 62 -20.08 -21.27 -29.14
C ALA A 62 -21.52 -21.75 -29.33
N ARG A 63 -21.71 -23.07 -29.41
CA ARG A 63 -23.04 -23.67 -29.56
C ARG A 63 -23.91 -23.46 -28.32
N TRP A 64 -23.30 -23.51 -27.14
CA TRP A 64 -23.99 -23.24 -25.89
C TRP A 64 -24.47 -21.78 -25.82
N LEU A 65 -23.57 -20.81 -26.01
CA LEU A 65 -23.91 -19.38 -26.03
C LEU A 65 -24.98 -19.06 -27.06
N TRP A 66 -24.83 -19.55 -28.30
CA TRP A 66 -25.82 -19.32 -29.35
C TRP A 66 -27.22 -19.82 -28.97
N SER A 67 -27.27 -20.92 -28.21
CA SER A 67 -28.53 -21.54 -27.76
C SER A 67 -29.16 -20.86 -26.55
N HIS A 68 -28.35 -20.30 -25.65
CA HIS A 68 -28.78 -19.81 -24.33
C HIS A 68 -28.91 -18.29 -24.27
N VAL A 69 -28.14 -17.53 -25.05
CA VAL A 69 -28.24 -16.05 -25.09
C VAL A 69 -29.58 -15.64 -25.70
N PRO A 70 -30.44 -14.95 -24.94
CA PRO A 70 -31.69 -14.43 -25.47
C PRO A 70 -31.42 -13.26 -26.41
N VAL A 71 -32.08 -13.25 -27.58
CA VAL A 71 -31.83 -12.24 -28.63
C VAL A 71 -33.08 -11.44 -28.99
N PRO A 72 -32.95 -10.16 -29.38
CA PRO A 72 -34.09 -9.31 -29.77
C PRO A 72 -34.93 -9.90 -30.90
N SER A 73 -34.27 -10.49 -31.91
CA SER A 73 -34.92 -11.13 -33.07
C SER A 73 -35.81 -12.32 -32.70
N ASN A 74 -35.64 -12.88 -31.49
CA ASN A 74 -36.47 -13.94 -30.92
C ASN A 74 -37.22 -13.46 -29.67
N ARG A 75 -37.60 -12.18 -29.62
CA ARG A 75 -38.35 -11.58 -28.50
C ARG A 75 -37.68 -11.80 -27.15
N TRP A 76 -36.35 -11.67 -27.11
CA TRP A 76 -35.54 -11.90 -25.91
C TRP A 76 -35.74 -13.30 -25.31
N ARG A 77 -35.82 -14.32 -26.17
CA ARG A 77 -35.85 -15.73 -25.77
C ARG A 77 -34.65 -16.51 -26.32
N PRO A 78 -34.15 -17.52 -25.59
CA PRO A 78 -33.13 -18.44 -26.10
C PRO A 78 -33.55 -19.15 -27.38
N ARG A 79 -32.56 -19.64 -28.15
CA ARG A 79 -32.75 -20.35 -29.42
C ARG A 79 -32.18 -21.77 -29.31
N PRO A 80 -32.85 -22.70 -28.61
CA PRO A 80 -32.27 -23.99 -28.26
C PRO A 80 -31.90 -24.81 -29.51
N LEU A 81 -30.68 -25.33 -29.53
CA LEU A 81 -30.25 -26.30 -30.54
C LEU A 81 -30.63 -27.72 -30.10
N PRO A 82 -31.00 -28.60 -31.05
CA PRO A 82 -31.19 -30.02 -30.74
C PRO A 82 -29.86 -30.62 -30.23
N PRO A 83 -29.91 -31.46 -29.19
CA PRO A 83 -28.71 -32.09 -28.65
C PRO A 83 -28.06 -32.98 -29.73
N PRO A 84 -26.72 -32.97 -29.86
CA PRO A 84 -26.06 -33.82 -30.84
C PRO A 84 -26.31 -35.31 -30.54
N GLU A 85 -26.73 -36.07 -31.56
CA GLU A 85 -26.90 -37.51 -31.41
C GLU A 85 -25.56 -38.21 -31.18
N ARG A 86 -25.54 -39.16 -30.23
CA ARG A 86 -24.32 -39.84 -29.76
C ARG A 86 -23.47 -40.45 -30.88
N ASN A 87 -24.10 -40.98 -31.94
CA ASN A 87 -23.42 -41.67 -33.05
C ASN A 87 -23.33 -40.84 -34.35
N ALA A 88 -23.89 -39.63 -34.40
CA ALA A 88 -23.84 -38.78 -35.58
C ALA A 88 -22.43 -38.19 -35.82
N PRO A 89 -22.10 -37.77 -37.05
CA PRO A 89 -20.88 -37.01 -37.32
C PRO A 89 -20.76 -35.77 -36.41
N CYS A 90 -19.58 -35.55 -35.84
CA CYS A 90 -19.35 -34.46 -34.92
C CYS A 90 -19.41 -33.09 -35.63
N TYR A 91 -20.07 -32.11 -35.01
CA TYR A 91 -20.24 -30.75 -35.54
C TYR A 91 -18.93 -29.96 -35.73
N CYS A 92 -17.82 -30.42 -35.14
CA CYS A 92 -16.53 -29.74 -35.29
C CYS A 92 -15.83 -29.96 -36.64
N GLY A 93 -16.38 -30.84 -37.49
CA GLY A 93 -15.83 -31.17 -38.81
C GLY A 93 -14.77 -32.27 -38.81
N SER A 94 -14.55 -32.97 -37.69
CA SER A 94 -13.52 -34.03 -37.58
C SER A 94 -13.86 -35.33 -38.29
N GLY A 95 -15.11 -35.51 -38.76
CA GLY A 95 -15.61 -36.76 -39.33
C GLY A 95 -15.82 -37.91 -38.32
N ARG A 96 -15.43 -37.74 -37.05
CA ARG A 96 -15.63 -38.75 -35.98
C ARG A 96 -17.06 -38.72 -35.44
N LYS A 97 -17.50 -39.81 -34.79
CA LYS A 97 -18.76 -39.84 -34.03
C LYS A 97 -18.70 -38.87 -32.84
N TYR A 98 -19.78 -38.14 -32.55
CA TYR A 98 -19.83 -37.15 -31.46
C TYR A 98 -19.31 -37.70 -30.12
N LYS A 99 -19.69 -38.94 -29.76
CA LYS A 99 -19.25 -39.60 -28.52
C LYS A 99 -17.75 -39.86 -28.37
N HIS A 100 -17.01 -39.81 -29.47
CA HIS A 100 -15.55 -39.99 -29.52
C HIS A 100 -14.84 -38.69 -29.91
N CYS A 101 -15.52 -37.56 -29.79
CA CYS A 101 -15.00 -36.24 -30.14
C CYS A 101 -15.55 -35.21 -29.13
N CYS A 102 -16.30 -34.20 -29.57
CA CYS A 102 -16.70 -33.07 -28.71
C CYS A 102 -17.62 -33.40 -27.52
N GLN A 103 -18.10 -34.64 -27.35
CA GLN A 103 -18.86 -35.02 -26.15
C GLN A 103 -18.04 -34.81 -24.86
N GLU A 104 -16.71 -34.89 -24.92
CA GLU A 104 -15.82 -34.66 -23.77
C GLU A 104 -15.99 -33.27 -23.13
N PHE A 105 -16.47 -32.27 -23.89
CA PHE A 105 -16.65 -30.89 -23.43
C PHE A 105 -18.06 -30.58 -22.95
N ALA A 106 -19.00 -31.54 -22.96
CA ALA A 106 -20.39 -31.30 -22.60
C ALA A 106 -20.57 -30.79 -21.15
N HIS A 107 -19.63 -31.09 -20.26
CA HIS A 107 -19.62 -30.64 -18.87
C HIS A 107 -18.86 -29.32 -18.66
N ALA A 108 -18.22 -28.78 -19.69
CA ALA A 108 -17.39 -27.58 -19.60
C ALA A 108 -18.18 -26.27 -19.84
N VAL A 109 -19.51 -26.36 -20.01
CA VAL A 109 -20.39 -25.20 -20.18
C VAL A 109 -20.92 -24.72 -18.82
N PRO A 110 -21.07 -23.40 -18.61
CA PRO A 110 -21.50 -22.85 -17.32
C PRO A 110 -22.96 -23.21 -17.00
N PRO A 111 -23.31 -23.46 -15.72
CA PRO A 111 -24.69 -23.68 -15.30
C PRO A 111 -25.41 -22.35 -15.05
N VAL A 112 -25.56 -21.53 -16.09
CA VAL A 112 -26.25 -20.23 -15.99
C VAL A 112 -27.73 -20.39 -16.34
N ASP A 113 -28.62 -19.83 -15.51
CA ASP A 113 -30.06 -19.89 -15.76
C ASP A 113 -30.54 -18.87 -16.82
N GLU A 114 -31.78 -19.01 -17.28
CA GLU A 114 -32.32 -18.19 -18.37
C GLU A 114 -32.48 -16.70 -17.98
N ASN A 115 -32.79 -16.39 -16.72
CA ASN A 115 -32.97 -15.01 -16.26
C ASN A 115 -31.62 -14.30 -16.11
N GLU A 116 -30.63 -15.01 -15.58
CA GLU A 116 -29.25 -14.53 -15.47
C GLU A 116 -28.67 -14.26 -16.87
N MET A 117 -28.88 -15.19 -17.82
CA MET A 117 -28.43 -15.00 -19.20
C MET A 117 -29.19 -13.88 -19.93
N LEU A 118 -30.47 -13.66 -19.60
CA LEU A 118 -31.23 -12.51 -20.08
C LEU A 118 -30.67 -11.20 -19.53
N SER A 119 -30.32 -11.15 -18.23
CA SER A 119 -29.68 -9.98 -17.63
C SER A 119 -28.37 -9.64 -18.36
N ILE A 120 -27.51 -10.64 -18.58
CA ILE A 120 -26.25 -10.46 -19.33
C ILE A 120 -26.54 -9.92 -20.74
N ALA A 121 -27.48 -10.53 -21.46
CA ALA A 121 -27.85 -10.09 -22.81
C ALA A 121 -28.35 -8.63 -22.83
N LEU A 122 -29.14 -8.21 -21.84
CA LEU A 122 -29.63 -6.83 -21.73
C LEU A 122 -28.51 -5.84 -21.36
N THR A 123 -27.56 -6.25 -20.50
CA THR A 123 -26.38 -5.43 -20.16
C THR A 123 -25.57 -5.08 -21.40
N HIS A 124 -25.41 -6.03 -22.34
CA HIS A 124 -24.66 -5.86 -23.59
C HIS A 124 -25.48 -5.36 -24.78
N ALA A 125 -26.78 -5.18 -24.64
CA ALA A 125 -27.61 -4.68 -25.73
C ALA A 125 -27.29 -3.21 -26.02
N ASP A 126 -27.37 -2.80 -27.28
CA ASP A 126 -27.38 -1.36 -27.61
C ASP A 126 -28.71 -0.72 -27.21
N ALA A 127 -28.68 0.58 -26.92
CA ALA A 127 -29.90 1.37 -26.65
C ALA A 127 -30.95 1.26 -27.78
N ALA A 128 -30.49 1.16 -29.04
CA ALA A 128 -31.37 0.98 -30.21
C ALA A 128 -32.13 -0.37 -30.22
N LEU A 129 -31.65 -1.37 -29.48
CA LEU A 129 -32.32 -2.67 -29.34
C LEU A 129 -33.35 -2.66 -28.19
N LEU A 130 -33.35 -1.61 -27.36
CA LEU A 130 -34.12 -1.48 -26.12
C LEU A 130 -35.18 -0.37 -26.22
N GLU A 131 -36.00 -0.43 -27.26
CA GLU A 131 -37.11 0.51 -27.43
C GLU A 131 -38.08 0.48 -26.21
N PRO A 132 -38.69 1.62 -25.82
CA PRO A 132 -39.55 1.71 -24.64
C PRO A 132 -40.75 0.74 -24.61
N GLU A 133 -41.21 0.25 -25.76
CA GLU A 133 -42.25 -0.77 -25.85
C GLU A 133 -41.72 -2.17 -25.52
N SER A 134 -40.47 -2.46 -25.91
CA SER A 134 -39.79 -3.73 -25.66
C SER A 134 -39.43 -3.90 -24.19
N LEU A 135 -39.02 -2.82 -23.52
CA LEU A 135 -38.69 -2.83 -22.08
C LEU A 135 -39.83 -3.34 -21.20
N ARG A 136 -41.09 -3.10 -21.61
CA ARG A 136 -42.29 -3.51 -20.85
C ARG A 136 -42.58 -5.00 -20.92
N GLN A 137 -42.00 -5.69 -21.91
CA GLN A 137 -42.17 -7.13 -22.10
C GLN A 137 -41.05 -7.93 -21.43
N LEU A 138 -40.02 -7.24 -20.92
CA LEU A 138 -38.90 -7.85 -20.23
C LEU A 138 -39.27 -8.16 -18.77
N PRO A 139 -38.75 -9.25 -18.19
CA PRO A 139 -38.82 -9.48 -16.76
C PRO A 139 -38.20 -8.31 -15.98
N ALA A 140 -38.95 -7.73 -15.05
CA ALA A 140 -38.56 -6.53 -14.30
C ALA A 140 -37.23 -6.69 -13.53
N GLU A 141 -36.97 -7.88 -13.01
CA GLU A 141 -35.73 -8.21 -12.28
C GLU A 141 -34.51 -8.22 -13.22
N ALA A 142 -34.64 -8.83 -14.41
CA ALA A 142 -33.58 -8.82 -15.42
C ALA A 142 -33.28 -7.40 -15.93
N LEU A 143 -34.33 -6.58 -16.08
CA LEU A 143 -34.16 -5.17 -16.44
C LEU A 143 -33.45 -4.37 -15.34
N GLY A 144 -33.78 -4.63 -14.07
CA GLY A 144 -33.10 -4.00 -12.92
C GLY A 144 -31.62 -4.38 -12.84
N ASN A 145 -31.31 -5.68 -12.95
CA ASN A 145 -29.92 -6.16 -12.95
C ASN A 145 -29.10 -5.57 -14.12
N ALA A 146 -29.68 -5.54 -15.33
CA ALA A 146 -29.02 -4.94 -16.49
C ALA A 146 -28.72 -3.44 -16.28
N ALA A 147 -29.65 -2.71 -15.66
CA ALA A 147 -29.48 -1.29 -15.36
C ALA A 147 -28.37 -1.02 -14.33
N PHE A 148 -28.19 -1.89 -13.33
CA PHE A 148 -27.02 -1.83 -12.47
C PHE A 148 -25.72 -2.04 -13.26
N GLY A 149 -25.69 -3.05 -14.14
CA GLY A 149 -24.55 -3.28 -15.02
C GLY A 149 -24.21 -2.08 -15.92
N TRP A 150 -25.22 -1.38 -16.46
CA TRP A 150 -25.01 -0.14 -17.21
C TRP A 150 -24.39 0.96 -16.33
N ASN A 151 -24.88 1.14 -15.10
CA ASN A 151 -24.34 2.14 -14.18
C ASN A 151 -22.87 1.88 -13.81
N GLU A 152 -22.51 0.61 -13.57
CA GLU A 152 -21.13 0.19 -13.26
C GLU A 152 -20.17 0.47 -14.43
N ARG A 153 -20.65 0.35 -15.68
CA ARG A 153 -19.90 0.69 -16.89
C ARG A 153 -19.86 2.19 -17.21
N GLY A 154 -20.40 3.03 -16.32
CA GLY A 154 -20.45 4.49 -16.51
C GLY A 154 -21.58 4.95 -17.43
N GLU A 155 -22.53 4.09 -17.80
CA GLU A 155 -23.66 4.39 -18.69
C GLU A 155 -24.90 4.89 -17.91
N ALA A 156 -24.72 5.59 -16.78
CA ALA A 156 -25.85 6.05 -15.96
C ALA A 156 -26.88 6.91 -16.74
N ALA A 157 -26.44 7.69 -17.73
CA ALA A 157 -27.34 8.47 -18.59
C ALA A 157 -28.30 7.59 -19.40
N ARG A 158 -27.85 6.41 -19.83
CA ARG A 158 -28.68 5.43 -20.53
C ARG A 158 -29.74 4.85 -19.61
N THR A 159 -29.36 4.48 -18.38
CA THR A 159 -30.30 4.00 -17.36
C THR A 159 -31.43 5.01 -17.12
N VAL A 160 -31.08 6.30 -16.96
CA VAL A 160 -32.09 7.36 -16.82
C VAL A 160 -32.99 7.45 -18.05
N ALA A 161 -32.42 7.49 -19.25
CA ALA A 161 -33.19 7.62 -20.49
C ALA A 161 -34.18 6.47 -20.72
N LEU A 162 -33.81 5.24 -20.35
CA LEU A 162 -34.64 4.05 -20.57
C LEU A 162 -35.65 3.81 -19.44
N LEU A 163 -35.27 4.00 -18.18
CA LEU A 163 -36.12 3.62 -17.03
C LEU A 163 -37.00 4.76 -16.50
N GLU A 164 -36.56 6.01 -16.55
CA GLU A 164 -37.32 7.15 -15.99
C GLU A 164 -38.74 7.28 -16.58
N PRO A 165 -38.99 7.05 -17.88
CA PRO A 165 -40.34 7.08 -18.44
C PRO A 165 -41.29 6.04 -17.83
N LEU A 166 -40.78 4.87 -17.41
CA LEU A 166 -41.59 3.83 -16.77
C LEU A 166 -42.12 4.31 -15.41
N PHE A 167 -41.27 4.97 -14.62
CA PHE A 167 -41.61 5.46 -13.29
C PHE A 167 -42.34 6.80 -13.27
N THR A 168 -42.32 7.55 -14.38
CA THR A 168 -42.97 8.88 -14.48
C THR A 168 -44.34 8.81 -15.16
N HIS A 169 -44.52 7.97 -16.17
CA HIS A 169 -45.74 7.94 -16.99
C HIS A 169 -46.61 6.71 -16.79
N GLN A 170 -46.09 5.64 -16.16
CA GLN A 170 -46.74 4.32 -16.16
C GLN A 170 -46.75 3.63 -14.80
N LEU A 171 -46.70 4.41 -13.72
CA LEU A 171 -46.62 3.93 -12.34
C LEU A 171 -47.69 2.85 -12.01
N ASP A 172 -48.92 3.02 -12.52
CA ASP A 172 -50.06 2.11 -12.28
C ASP A 172 -49.91 0.72 -12.93
N ARG A 173 -48.97 0.55 -13.86
CA ARG A 173 -48.70 -0.71 -14.57
C ARG A 173 -47.52 -1.48 -13.99
N LEU A 174 -46.83 -0.90 -13.01
CA LEU A 174 -45.69 -1.51 -12.37
C LEU A 174 -46.13 -2.50 -11.28
N SER A 175 -45.20 -3.38 -10.91
CA SER A 175 -45.38 -4.39 -9.87
C SER A 175 -44.21 -4.32 -8.87
N PRO A 176 -44.31 -4.99 -7.70
CA PRO A 176 -43.21 -5.03 -6.74
C PRO A 176 -41.87 -5.49 -7.34
N ARG A 177 -41.89 -6.31 -8.40
CA ARG A 177 -40.67 -6.80 -9.08
C ARG A 177 -39.83 -5.70 -9.76
N HIS A 178 -40.37 -4.48 -9.89
CA HIS A 178 -39.65 -3.33 -10.46
C HIS A 178 -38.82 -2.56 -9.41
N GLU A 179 -38.82 -3.00 -8.14
CA GLU A 179 -38.07 -2.36 -7.07
C GLU A 179 -36.58 -2.24 -7.40
N LEU A 180 -35.98 -3.30 -7.95
CA LEU A 180 -34.57 -3.30 -8.35
C LEU A 180 -34.28 -2.28 -9.48
N ALA A 181 -35.19 -2.15 -10.45
CA ALA A 181 -35.08 -1.18 -11.52
C ALA A 181 -35.22 0.27 -11.02
N LEU A 182 -36.07 0.50 -10.01
CA LEU A 182 -36.18 1.79 -9.34
C LEU A 182 -34.86 2.13 -8.64
N ASP A 183 -34.26 1.18 -7.92
CA ASP A 183 -33.00 1.38 -7.24
C ASP A 183 -31.84 1.70 -8.20
N ALA A 184 -31.74 0.97 -9.31
CA ALA A 184 -30.76 1.24 -10.36
C ALA A 184 -30.94 2.66 -10.95
N LEU A 185 -32.18 3.10 -11.15
CA LEU A 185 -32.47 4.47 -11.62
C LEU A 185 -32.09 5.53 -10.58
N MET A 186 -32.37 5.28 -9.30
CA MET A 186 -32.01 6.18 -8.20
C MET A 186 -30.49 6.30 -8.01
N ASP A 187 -29.75 5.21 -8.23
CA ASP A 187 -28.28 5.19 -8.29
C ASP A 187 -27.75 5.95 -9.51
N ALA A 188 -28.34 5.76 -10.69
CA ALA A 188 -27.95 6.47 -11.91
C ALA A 188 -28.08 7.99 -11.77
N LEU A 189 -29.19 8.47 -11.21
CA LEU A 189 -29.41 9.90 -10.96
C LEU A 189 -28.42 10.48 -9.94
N LEU A 190 -28.02 9.69 -8.93
CA LEU A 190 -26.99 10.08 -7.97
C LEU A 190 -25.62 10.21 -8.64
N ARG A 191 -25.21 9.23 -9.45
CA ARG A 191 -23.93 9.24 -10.20
C ARG A 191 -23.83 10.41 -11.18
N LEU A 192 -24.95 10.85 -11.74
CA LEU A 192 -25.02 12.01 -12.63
C LEU A 192 -25.13 13.35 -11.88
N HIS A 193 -25.12 13.33 -10.54
CA HIS A 193 -25.31 14.51 -9.69
C HIS A 193 -26.62 15.26 -9.98
N GLN A 194 -27.70 14.52 -10.25
CA GLN A 194 -29.02 15.08 -10.57
C GLN A 194 -29.98 15.03 -9.36
N ASP A 195 -29.54 15.57 -8.22
CA ASP A 195 -30.22 15.43 -6.93
C ASP A 195 -31.65 15.97 -6.92
N GLN A 196 -31.91 17.08 -7.63
CA GLN A 196 -33.26 17.64 -7.74
C GLN A 196 -34.22 16.70 -8.49
N ARG A 197 -33.75 16.08 -9.58
CA ARG A 197 -34.55 15.11 -10.34
C ARG A 197 -34.77 13.84 -9.54
N ARG A 198 -33.72 13.35 -8.87
CA ARG A 198 -33.76 12.19 -7.97
C ARG A 198 -34.80 12.37 -6.85
N MET A 199 -34.79 13.53 -6.19
CA MET A 199 -35.76 13.89 -5.17
C MET A 199 -37.18 13.95 -5.73
N ALA A 200 -37.39 14.63 -6.86
CA ALA A 200 -38.71 14.75 -7.49
C ALA A 200 -39.28 13.39 -7.93
N LEU A 201 -38.44 12.52 -8.51
CA LEU A 201 -38.83 11.16 -8.88
C LEU A 201 -39.23 10.34 -7.67
N ALA A 202 -38.42 10.34 -6.60
CA ALA A 202 -38.75 9.59 -5.39
C ALA A 202 -40.03 10.13 -4.71
N GLN A 203 -40.25 11.44 -4.70
CA GLN A 203 -41.52 12.02 -4.24
C GLN A 203 -42.70 11.54 -5.07
N HIS A 204 -42.59 11.53 -6.40
CA HIS A 204 -43.63 11.03 -7.29
C HIS A 204 -43.93 9.54 -7.04
N VAL A 205 -42.90 8.69 -7.02
CA VAL A 205 -43.04 7.24 -6.81
C VAL A 205 -43.53 6.91 -5.39
N SER A 206 -43.26 7.76 -4.39
CA SER A 206 -43.77 7.58 -3.03
C SER A 206 -45.30 7.62 -2.93
N ALA A 207 -45.98 8.16 -3.96
CA ALA A 207 -47.44 8.16 -4.08
C ALA A 207 -47.99 6.92 -4.82
N SER A 208 -47.13 5.97 -5.22
CA SER A 208 -47.54 4.76 -5.93
C SER A 208 -48.54 3.92 -5.13
N GLY A 209 -49.51 3.33 -5.83
CA GLY A 209 -50.39 2.29 -5.29
C GLY A 209 -49.67 0.96 -5.02
N VAL A 210 -48.45 0.78 -5.53
CA VAL A 210 -47.62 -0.40 -5.28
C VAL A 210 -46.81 -0.17 -4.02
N LEU A 211 -47.18 -0.87 -2.93
CA LEU A 211 -46.60 -0.65 -1.60
C LEU A 211 -45.07 -0.81 -1.56
N ALA A 212 -44.50 -1.80 -2.25
CA ALA A 212 -43.06 -2.02 -2.31
C ALA A 212 -42.33 -0.79 -2.89
N LEU A 213 -42.70 -0.36 -4.11
CA LEU A 213 -42.11 0.81 -4.77
C LEU A 213 -42.28 2.10 -3.96
N ALA A 214 -43.45 2.28 -3.35
CA ALA A 214 -43.70 3.43 -2.50
C ALA A 214 -42.82 3.41 -1.22
N THR A 215 -42.50 2.23 -0.69
CA THR A 215 -41.64 2.06 0.48
C THR A 215 -40.18 2.32 0.12
N THR A 216 -39.69 1.74 -0.99
CA THR A 216 -38.36 2.00 -1.55
C THR A 216 -38.14 3.48 -1.83
N ALA A 217 -39.10 4.14 -2.49
CA ALA A 217 -39.00 5.57 -2.77
C ALA A 217 -38.93 6.42 -1.49
N ARG A 218 -39.74 6.10 -0.47
CA ARG A 218 -39.64 6.76 0.84
C ARG A 218 -38.30 6.50 1.53
N ALA A 219 -37.77 5.28 1.45
CA ALA A 219 -36.45 4.95 1.99
C ALA A 219 -35.35 5.81 1.36
N ARG A 220 -35.37 5.99 0.03
CA ARG A 220 -34.43 6.88 -0.68
C ARG A 220 -34.61 8.35 -0.30
N LEU A 221 -35.84 8.81 -0.09
CA LEU A 221 -36.10 10.17 0.43
C LEU A 221 -35.53 10.37 1.83
N VAL A 222 -35.66 9.38 2.72
CA VAL A 222 -35.06 9.44 4.06
C VAL A 222 -33.55 9.61 3.98
N THR A 223 -32.85 8.84 3.15
CA THR A 223 -31.38 8.99 3.00
C THR A 223 -31.03 10.36 2.44
N MET A 224 -31.74 10.83 1.41
CA MET A 224 -31.50 12.17 0.85
C MET A 224 -31.78 13.31 1.85
N LEU A 225 -32.72 13.15 2.78
CA LEU A 225 -32.96 14.12 3.85
C LEU A 225 -31.81 14.11 4.87
N CYS A 226 -31.28 12.93 5.22
CA CYS A 226 -30.09 12.80 6.07
C CYS A 226 -28.86 13.47 5.42
N ASP A 227 -28.62 13.24 4.13
CA ASP A 227 -27.50 13.83 3.40
C ASP A 227 -27.55 15.36 3.41
N ASN A 228 -28.76 15.93 3.41
CA ASN A 228 -29.01 17.37 3.52
C ASN A 228 -29.01 17.90 4.97
N GLY A 229 -28.83 17.02 5.97
CA GLY A 229 -28.89 17.36 7.39
C GLY A 229 -30.30 17.58 7.96
N ASP A 230 -31.37 17.33 7.19
CA ASP A 230 -32.76 17.40 7.67
C ASP A 230 -33.18 16.10 8.37
N TYR A 231 -32.61 15.90 9.55
CA TYR A 231 -32.90 14.76 10.40
C TYR A 231 -34.34 14.71 10.94
N PRO A 232 -34.99 15.83 11.33
CA PRO A 232 -36.39 15.81 11.72
C PRO A 232 -37.31 15.34 10.59
N GLY A 233 -37.08 15.83 9.36
CA GLY A 233 -37.79 15.38 8.17
C GLY A 233 -37.56 13.90 7.87
N ALA A 234 -36.31 13.44 7.95
CA ALA A 234 -35.94 12.05 7.75
C ALA A 234 -36.67 11.10 8.74
N TRP A 235 -36.70 11.46 10.03
CA TRP A 235 -37.43 10.69 11.05
C TRP A 235 -38.94 10.68 10.82
N ALA A 236 -39.55 11.82 10.50
CA ALA A 236 -40.98 11.90 10.23
C ALA A 236 -41.38 11.02 9.03
N LEU A 237 -40.55 11.01 7.99
CA LEU A 237 -40.78 10.19 6.81
C LEU A 237 -40.54 8.70 7.07
N LEU A 238 -39.47 8.35 7.81
CA LEU A 238 -39.19 6.97 8.23
C LEU A 238 -40.34 6.39 9.07
N GLN A 239 -40.87 7.17 10.02
CA GLN A 239 -42.03 6.74 10.82
C GLN A 239 -43.30 6.58 9.96
N THR A 240 -43.46 7.41 8.94
CA THR A 240 -44.55 7.26 7.97
C THR A 240 -44.38 5.99 7.14
N ALA A 241 -43.18 5.71 6.64
CA ALA A 241 -42.88 4.46 5.94
C ALA A 241 -43.15 3.23 6.81
N ARG A 242 -42.72 3.25 8.08
CA ARG A 242 -42.99 2.16 9.06
C ARG A 242 -44.46 1.95 9.36
N ARG A 243 -45.28 3.01 9.34
CA ARG A 243 -46.74 2.87 9.51
C ARG A 243 -47.39 2.18 8.32
N HIS A 244 -46.89 2.44 7.10
CA HIS A 244 -47.42 1.81 5.88
C HIS A 244 -46.90 0.38 5.69
N ALA A 245 -45.63 0.13 5.99
CA ALA A 245 -44.97 -1.16 5.76
C ALA A 245 -44.15 -1.61 6.99
N PRO A 246 -44.80 -1.93 8.13
CA PRO A 246 -44.11 -2.16 9.41
C PRO A 246 -43.18 -3.38 9.44
N GLN A 247 -43.41 -4.35 8.55
CA GLN A 247 -42.66 -5.59 8.44
C GLN A 247 -41.69 -5.59 7.26
N ASP A 248 -41.53 -4.46 6.56
CA ASP A 248 -40.63 -4.37 5.43
C ASP A 248 -39.16 -4.34 5.92
N PRO A 249 -38.35 -5.36 5.57
CA PRO A 249 -36.98 -5.47 6.05
C PRO A 249 -36.08 -4.28 5.68
N GLN A 250 -36.38 -3.57 4.59
CA GLN A 250 -35.57 -2.45 4.12
C GLN A 250 -35.53 -1.27 5.12
N LEU A 251 -36.55 -1.15 5.98
CA LEU A 251 -36.67 -0.06 6.94
C LEU A 251 -35.80 -0.25 8.19
N TRP A 252 -35.38 -1.49 8.48
CA TRP A 252 -34.58 -1.80 9.67
C TRP A 252 -33.15 -1.27 9.57
N PRO A 253 -32.35 -1.57 8.52
CA PRO A 253 -31.03 -0.98 8.39
C PRO A 253 -31.11 0.54 8.17
N LEU A 254 -32.16 1.04 7.50
CA LEU A 254 -32.39 2.47 7.35
C LEU A 254 -32.53 3.20 8.69
N GLU A 255 -33.27 2.64 9.65
CA GLU A 255 -33.37 3.20 11.01
C GLU A 255 -31.99 3.28 11.69
N MET A 256 -31.17 2.24 11.54
CA MET A 256 -29.80 2.22 12.07
C MET A 256 -28.93 3.28 11.39
N THR A 257 -28.99 3.42 10.06
CA THR A 257 -28.24 4.43 9.31
C THR A 257 -28.63 5.85 9.70
N VAL A 258 -29.92 6.13 9.93
CA VAL A 258 -30.39 7.46 10.39
C VAL A 258 -29.87 7.77 11.81
N LEU A 259 -29.87 6.79 12.73
CA LEU A 259 -29.30 6.97 14.07
C LEU A 259 -27.79 7.24 14.02
N LEU A 260 -27.06 6.42 13.26
CA LEU A 260 -25.61 6.49 13.19
C LEU A 260 -25.11 7.77 12.48
N SER A 261 -25.77 8.21 11.42
CA SER A 261 -25.47 9.49 10.75
C SER A 261 -25.67 10.70 11.66
N GLN A 262 -26.56 10.62 12.65
CA GLN A 262 -26.76 11.64 13.70
C GLN A 262 -25.78 11.53 14.88
N GLY A 263 -24.85 10.56 14.87
CA GLY A 263 -23.97 10.28 16.00
C GLY A 263 -24.68 9.65 17.21
N ARG A 264 -25.90 9.14 17.05
CA ARG A 264 -26.71 8.52 18.13
C ARG A 264 -26.33 7.04 18.33
N HIS A 265 -25.05 6.80 18.60
CA HIS A 265 -24.47 5.46 18.68
C HIS A 265 -25.06 4.60 19.79
N ASP A 266 -25.42 5.19 20.94
CA ASP A 266 -26.00 4.44 22.06
C ASP A 266 -27.41 3.95 21.74
N GLU A 267 -28.20 4.77 21.05
CA GLU A 267 -29.52 4.37 20.59
C GLU A 267 -29.43 3.32 19.47
N ALA A 268 -28.46 3.42 18.56
CA ALA A 268 -28.18 2.37 17.59
C ALA A 268 -27.81 1.04 18.28
N ARG A 269 -26.94 1.08 19.30
CA ARG A 269 -26.57 -0.10 20.12
C ARG A 269 -27.77 -0.77 20.78
N LEU A 270 -28.75 0.01 21.22
CA LEU A 270 -29.99 -0.50 21.82
C LEU A 270 -30.97 -1.03 20.76
N ARG A 271 -31.06 -0.39 19.59
CA ARG A 271 -32.00 -0.77 18.53
C ARG A 271 -31.55 -1.99 17.72
N GLY A 272 -30.25 -2.12 17.46
CA GLY A 272 -29.67 -3.18 16.63
C GLY A 272 -30.10 -4.61 17.02
N PRO A 273 -29.95 -5.04 18.29
CA PRO A 273 -30.36 -6.37 18.72
C PRO A 273 -31.86 -6.65 18.54
N LEU A 274 -32.71 -5.64 18.72
CA LEU A 274 -34.16 -5.75 18.55
C LEU A 274 -34.53 -5.94 17.07
N LEU A 275 -33.92 -5.16 16.18
CA LEU A 275 -34.10 -5.27 14.73
C LEU A 275 -33.52 -6.59 14.20
N ALA A 276 -32.36 -7.02 14.69
CA ALA A 276 -31.76 -8.30 14.34
C ALA A 276 -32.63 -9.50 14.77
N ALA A 277 -33.29 -9.42 15.93
CA ALA A 277 -34.24 -10.44 16.35
C ALA A 277 -35.48 -10.48 15.43
N GLN A 278 -35.96 -9.33 14.95
CA GLN A 278 -37.03 -9.24 13.96
C GLN A 278 -36.60 -9.86 12.62
N ALA A 279 -35.39 -9.54 12.13
CA ALA A 279 -34.84 -10.11 10.91
C ALA A 279 -34.69 -11.63 10.99
N ARG A 280 -34.19 -12.18 12.11
CA ARG A 280 -34.16 -13.64 12.34
C ARG A 280 -35.54 -14.27 12.27
N LYS A 281 -36.55 -13.64 12.88
CA LYS A 281 -37.93 -14.14 12.86
C LYS A 281 -38.53 -14.10 11.45
N ALA A 282 -38.11 -13.15 10.62
CA ALA A 282 -38.50 -13.05 9.22
C ALA A 282 -37.71 -14.01 8.29
N GLY A 283 -36.78 -14.81 8.82
CA GLY A 283 -35.97 -15.74 8.04
C GLY A 283 -34.81 -15.08 7.28
N LEU A 284 -34.33 -13.92 7.76
CA LEU A 284 -33.24 -13.14 7.15
C LEU A 284 -32.02 -13.10 8.08
N PRO A 285 -31.24 -14.19 8.19
CA PRO A 285 -30.10 -14.27 9.10
C PRO A 285 -28.97 -13.31 8.74
N ASP A 286 -28.70 -13.12 7.43
CA ASP A 286 -27.63 -12.25 6.96
C ASP A 286 -27.93 -10.77 7.29
N LEU A 287 -29.18 -10.35 7.10
CA LEU A 287 -29.63 -9.02 7.52
C LEU A 287 -29.55 -8.86 9.05
N ALA A 288 -29.87 -9.91 9.81
CA ALA A 288 -29.73 -9.86 11.26
C ALA A 288 -28.27 -9.68 11.70
N GLN A 289 -27.33 -10.29 10.99
CA GLN A 289 -25.90 -10.11 11.21
C GLN A 289 -25.47 -8.68 10.85
N ALA A 290 -25.88 -8.16 9.69
CA ALA A 290 -25.58 -6.79 9.27
C ALA A 290 -26.10 -5.75 10.28
N LEU A 291 -27.32 -5.94 10.82
CA LEU A 291 -27.90 -5.08 11.85
C LEU A 291 -27.14 -5.13 13.18
N MET A 292 -26.56 -6.28 13.53
CA MET A 292 -25.69 -6.40 14.70
C MET A 292 -24.36 -5.68 14.48
N GLY A 293 -23.74 -5.85 13.31
CA GLY A 293 -22.53 -5.11 12.93
C GLY A 293 -22.76 -3.59 12.97
N LEU A 294 -23.88 -3.12 12.43
CA LEU A 294 -24.27 -1.70 12.49
C LEU A 294 -24.38 -1.18 13.94
N ALA A 295 -24.79 -2.05 14.86
CA ALA A 295 -24.94 -1.71 16.27
C ALA A 295 -23.58 -1.65 16.99
N THR A 296 -22.66 -2.57 16.68
CA THR A 296 -21.38 -2.71 17.38
C THR A 296 -20.27 -1.85 16.77
N GLU A 297 -20.20 -1.80 15.45
CA GLU A 297 -19.11 -1.22 14.66
C GLU A 297 -19.53 0.06 13.92
N GLY A 298 -20.83 0.40 13.95
CA GLY A 298 -21.38 1.59 13.29
C GLY A 298 -21.43 1.45 11.76
N LEU A 299 -21.42 2.58 11.03
CA LEU A 299 -21.54 2.58 9.56
C LEU A 299 -20.39 1.83 8.84
N ARG A 300 -19.30 1.52 9.54
CA ARG A 300 -18.16 0.78 8.99
C ARG A 300 -18.50 -0.67 8.70
N SER A 301 -19.46 -1.25 9.43
CA SER A 301 -19.91 -2.61 9.18
C SER A 301 -20.63 -2.77 7.83
N VAL A 302 -21.12 -1.67 7.23
CA VAL A 302 -21.79 -1.67 5.92
C VAL A 302 -20.77 -1.77 4.78
N HIS A 303 -19.52 -1.37 5.06
CA HIS A 303 -18.40 -1.44 4.13
C HIS A 303 -17.48 -2.63 4.39
N ALA A 304 -17.79 -3.47 5.39
CA ALA A 304 -17.11 -4.75 5.56
C ALA A 304 -17.56 -5.67 4.42
N PRO A 305 -16.70 -6.02 3.46
CA PRO A 305 -17.11 -6.90 2.38
C PRO A 305 -17.45 -8.28 2.95
N GLU A 306 -18.51 -8.89 2.42
CA GLU A 306 -18.96 -10.24 2.74
C GLU A 306 -17.78 -11.23 2.65
N HIS A 307 -17.26 -11.71 3.79
CA HIS A 307 -16.50 -12.95 4.03
C HIS A 307 -15.44 -13.50 3.03
N ASP A 308 -14.99 -12.78 2.00
CA ASP A 308 -13.98 -13.28 1.03
C ASP A 308 -12.70 -12.41 0.96
N VAL A 309 -12.62 -11.34 1.75
CA VAL A 309 -11.48 -10.40 1.74
C VAL A 309 -10.16 -11.06 2.11
N LEU A 310 -10.16 -12.06 3.00
CA LEU A 310 -8.93 -12.73 3.42
C LEU A 310 -8.31 -13.59 2.30
N ASP A 311 -9.15 -14.19 1.44
CA ASP A 311 -8.69 -14.99 0.30
C ASP A 311 -8.22 -14.10 -0.87
N GLU A 312 -8.75 -12.87 -0.96
CA GLU A 312 -8.33 -11.86 -1.95
C GLU A 312 -7.10 -11.04 -1.52
N LEU A 313 -6.60 -11.20 -0.30
CA LEU A 313 -5.42 -10.48 0.22
C LEU A 313 -4.19 -11.40 0.25
N PRO A 314 -3.27 -11.28 -0.72
CA PRO A 314 -2.03 -12.03 -0.72
C PRO A 314 -1.28 -11.87 0.60
N GLY A 315 -0.97 -12.99 1.26
CA GLY A 315 -0.20 -13.01 2.49
C GLY A 315 -1.00 -12.83 3.79
N ALA A 316 -2.32 -12.62 3.74
CA ALA A 316 -3.16 -12.52 4.94
C ALA A 316 -3.13 -13.82 5.77
N THR A 317 -3.29 -14.97 5.13
CA THR A 317 -3.25 -16.29 5.80
C THR A 317 -1.88 -16.56 6.44
N ALA A 318 -0.80 -16.30 5.71
CA ALA A 318 0.57 -16.31 6.19
C ALA A 318 0.77 -15.42 7.43
N TRP A 319 0.29 -14.17 7.39
CA TRP A 319 0.40 -13.25 8.51
C TRP A 319 -0.35 -13.75 9.75
N LEU A 320 -1.58 -14.23 9.57
CA LEU A 320 -2.36 -14.83 10.65
C LEU A 320 -1.65 -16.05 11.26
N ALA A 321 -0.97 -16.85 10.45
CA ALA A 321 -0.19 -18.00 10.93
C ALA A 321 1.06 -17.56 11.72
N ILE A 322 1.79 -16.54 11.24
CA ILE A 322 2.93 -15.94 11.95
C ILE A 322 2.48 -15.37 13.30
N ALA A 323 1.43 -14.55 13.32
CA ALA A 323 0.94 -13.92 14.54
C ALA A 323 0.41 -14.93 15.57
N ARG A 324 -0.10 -16.09 15.13
CA ARG A 324 -0.50 -17.20 16.02
C ARG A 324 0.69 -17.95 16.63
N ALA A 325 1.88 -17.84 16.03
CA ALA A 325 3.10 -18.48 16.51
C ALA A 325 3.91 -17.62 17.50
N VAL A 326 3.44 -16.41 17.82
CA VAL A 326 4.05 -15.55 18.85
C VAL A 326 4.04 -16.27 20.21
N PRO A 327 5.16 -16.30 20.96
CA PRO A 327 5.21 -16.93 22.27
C PRO A 327 4.26 -16.28 23.28
N ALA A 328 3.32 -17.04 23.85
CA ALA A 328 2.35 -16.53 24.81
C ALA A 328 2.95 -16.24 26.20
N ASP A 329 3.98 -16.99 26.60
CA ASP A 329 4.54 -16.99 27.96
C ASP A 329 5.94 -16.36 28.05
N ALA A 330 6.28 -15.45 27.14
CA ALA A 330 7.59 -14.79 27.14
C ALA A 330 7.82 -13.95 28.41
N THR A 331 8.96 -14.18 29.08
CA THR A 331 9.32 -13.48 30.32
C THR A 331 10.37 -12.39 30.07
N PRO A 332 10.52 -11.40 30.99
CA PRO A 332 11.62 -10.43 30.93
C PRO A 332 13.01 -11.08 30.88
N ALA A 333 13.19 -12.24 31.52
CA ALA A 333 14.45 -12.98 31.51
C ALA A 333 14.80 -13.55 30.12
N ASP A 334 13.79 -13.95 29.35
CA ASP A 334 13.98 -14.43 27.97
C ASP A 334 14.53 -13.30 27.09
N TRP A 335 13.95 -12.10 27.18
CA TRP A 335 14.46 -10.92 26.46
C TRP A 335 15.90 -10.56 26.89
N ALA A 336 16.20 -10.58 28.19
CA ALA A 336 17.53 -10.27 28.71
C ALA A 336 18.62 -11.27 28.27
N LYS A 337 18.26 -12.50 27.91
CA LYS A 337 19.19 -13.49 27.32
C LYS A 337 19.63 -13.11 25.91
N HIS A 338 18.78 -12.39 25.17
CA HIS A 338 18.94 -12.14 23.74
C HIS A 338 19.41 -10.71 23.42
N GLY A 339 19.32 -9.78 24.36
CA GLY A 339 19.88 -8.43 24.22
C GLY A 339 19.91 -7.67 25.54
N SER A 340 20.45 -6.45 25.48
CA SER A 340 20.54 -5.53 26.60
C SER A 340 20.20 -4.10 26.17
N ALA A 341 19.91 -3.25 27.15
CA ALA A 341 19.84 -1.80 26.99
C ALA A 341 20.97 -1.17 27.80
N ASP A 342 22.05 -0.80 27.12
CA ASP A 342 23.28 -0.33 27.78
C ASP A 342 23.31 1.20 27.82
N ASP A 343 23.80 1.77 28.92
CA ASP A 343 24.00 3.23 29.03
C ASP A 343 25.10 3.69 28.04
N LEU A 344 24.77 4.71 27.25
CA LEU A 344 25.61 5.24 26.18
C LEU A 344 26.43 6.43 26.67
N ALA A 345 27.76 6.35 26.57
CA ALA A 345 28.65 7.47 26.87
C ALA A 345 28.59 8.52 25.74
N LEU A 346 28.00 9.68 26.03
CA LEU A 346 27.70 10.71 25.02
C LEU A 346 28.91 11.58 24.60
N GLY A 347 30.05 11.42 25.28
CA GLY A 347 31.27 12.19 25.01
C GLY A 347 31.11 13.70 25.19
N ALA A 348 32.01 14.48 24.60
CA ALA A 348 32.06 15.94 24.74
C ALA A 348 31.00 16.69 23.90
N ASN A 349 30.34 16.03 22.94
CA ASN A 349 29.34 16.65 22.07
C ASN A 349 28.09 15.77 21.91
N PRO A 350 27.27 15.65 22.98
CA PRO A 350 26.05 14.82 22.98
C PRO A 350 25.09 15.16 21.84
N GLY A 351 25.09 16.41 21.37
CA GLY A 351 24.20 16.88 20.30
C GLY A 351 24.43 16.21 18.94
N LYS A 352 25.57 15.56 18.70
CA LYS A 352 25.79 14.75 17.49
C LYS A 352 25.10 13.38 17.55
N ILE A 353 24.89 12.84 18.75
CA ILE A 353 24.35 11.50 18.99
C ILE A 353 22.85 11.61 19.27
N THR A 354 22.43 12.57 20.07
CA THR A 354 21.02 12.76 20.40
C THR A 354 20.36 13.75 19.45
N GLY A 355 21.05 14.83 19.07
CA GLY A 355 20.44 16.02 18.46
C GLY A 355 20.32 17.15 19.48
N LYS A 356 19.70 18.28 19.10
CA LYS A 356 19.43 19.41 20.02
C LYS A 356 18.37 19.02 21.06
N ARG A 357 18.77 18.86 22.32
CA ARG A 357 17.89 18.43 23.40
C ARG A 357 16.90 19.53 23.82
N PRO A 358 15.66 19.18 24.24
CA PRO A 358 14.77 20.13 24.90
C PRO A 358 15.37 20.60 26.23
N ARG A 359 14.90 21.76 26.73
CA ARG A 359 15.51 22.51 27.86
C ARG A 359 15.78 21.67 29.12
N ASP A 360 15.00 20.63 29.37
CA ASP A 360 15.05 19.84 30.62
C ASP A 360 15.55 18.40 30.43
N ALA A 361 16.02 18.00 29.24
CA ALA A 361 16.40 16.61 28.93
C ALA A 361 17.84 16.23 29.32
N ALA A 362 18.56 17.08 30.06
CA ALA A 362 19.99 16.86 30.33
C ALA A 362 20.30 15.79 31.40
N THR A 363 19.30 15.30 32.14
CA THR A 363 19.50 14.44 33.32
C THR A 363 19.08 12.97 33.13
N VAL A 364 18.54 12.60 31.96
CA VAL A 364 18.02 11.26 31.70
C VAL A 364 19.11 10.40 31.02
N PRO A 365 19.35 9.15 31.47
CA PRO A 365 20.33 8.28 30.85
C PRO A 365 19.92 7.93 29.42
N VAL A 366 20.87 8.06 28.49
CA VAL A 366 20.70 7.65 27.10
C VAL A 366 21.16 6.21 26.96
N ARG A 367 20.38 5.39 26.27
CA ARG A 367 20.68 3.97 26.08
C ARG A 367 20.76 3.56 24.61
N GLU A 368 21.49 2.47 24.40
CA GLU A 368 21.58 1.74 23.14
C GLU A 368 21.08 0.31 23.35
N LEU A 369 20.16 -0.14 22.50
CA LEU A 369 19.74 -1.53 22.46
C LEU A 369 20.78 -2.36 21.69
N ARG A 370 21.28 -3.43 22.33
CA ARG A 370 22.29 -4.30 21.72
C ARG A 370 21.85 -5.76 21.72
N PRO A 371 21.87 -6.44 20.56
CA PRO A 371 21.66 -7.88 20.52
C PRO A 371 22.88 -8.61 21.11
N SER A 372 22.64 -9.77 21.73
CA SER A 372 23.73 -10.68 22.09
C SER A 372 24.46 -11.17 20.84
N LYS A 373 25.70 -11.67 20.98
CA LYS A 373 26.47 -12.21 19.84
C LYS A 373 25.73 -13.33 19.11
N ALA A 374 25.00 -14.16 19.85
CA ALA A 374 24.17 -15.22 19.28
C ALA A 374 23.00 -14.63 18.49
N MET A 375 22.31 -13.63 19.03
CA MET A 375 21.19 -12.96 18.37
C MET A 375 21.63 -12.22 17.09
N ALA A 376 22.75 -11.50 17.13
CA ALA A 376 23.32 -10.84 15.96
C ALA A 376 23.71 -11.85 14.84
N SER A 377 24.11 -13.06 15.21
CA SER A 377 24.33 -14.15 14.24
C SER A 377 23.02 -14.63 13.62
N LEU A 378 21.97 -14.75 14.43
CA LEU A 378 20.64 -15.16 14.00
C LEU A 378 20.00 -14.11 13.06
N GLN A 379 20.09 -12.82 13.38
CA GLN A 379 19.64 -11.71 12.53
C GLN A 379 20.30 -11.73 11.14
N ARG A 380 21.62 -11.98 11.08
CA ARG A 380 22.34 -12.14 9.80
C ARG A 380 21.88 -13.36 8.99
N ARG A 381 21.40 -14.41 9.65
CA ARG A 381 20.81 -15.58 8.98
C ARG A 381 19.41 -15.24 8.45
N TRP A 382 18.59 -14.58 9.27
CA TRP A 382 17.28 -14.08 8.88
C TRP A 382 17.37 -13.21 7.61
N HIS A 383 18.16 -12.13 7.61
CA HIS A 383 18.29 -11.23 6.46
C HIS A 383 18.83 -11.87 5.16
N ARG A 384 19.42 -13.07 5.25
CA ARG A 384 19.81 -13.85 4.07
C ARG A 384 18.66 -14.66 3.50
N GLN A 385 17.87 -15.30 4.35
CA GLN A 385 16.76 -16.16 3.95
C GLN A 385 15.48 -15.37 3.65
N CYS A 386 15.26 -14.31 4.42
CA CYS A 386 14.08 -13.47 4.46
C CYS A 386 14.49 -12.00 4.24
N PRO A 387 14.95 -11.61 3.03
CA PRO A 387 15.41 -10.25 2.80
C PRO A 387 14.24 -9.26 2.70
N LEU A 388 14.37 -8.13 3.40
CA LEU A 388 13.48 -6.98 3.32
C LEU A 388 14.33 -5.69 3.31
N SER A 389 13.96 -4.72 2.47
CA SER A 389 14.59 -3.40 2.47
C SER A 389 14.01 -2.56 3.60
N LYS A 390 14.80 -2.28 4.65
CA LYS A 390 14.36 -1.41 5.76
C LYS A 390 14.02 -0.01 5.22
N PRO A 391 12.93 0.63 5.68
CA PRO A 391 12.52 1.95 5.20
C PRO A 391 13.55 3.02 5.56
N ASP A 392 13.66 4.03 4.69
CA ASP A 392 14.44 5.24 4.98
C ASP A 392 13.70 6.12 6.00
N LEU A 393 14.46 6.85 6.82
CA LEU A 393 13.91 7.78 7.83
C LEU A 393 12.87 7.10 8.74
N THR A 394 11.76 7.77 9.05
CA THR A 394 10.72 7.33 10.00
C THR A 394 9.53 6.65 9.31
N LEU A 395 9.68 6.23 8.05
CA LEU A 395 8.61 5.54 7.32
C LEU A 395 8.27 4.19 7.96
N LEU A 396 6.99 3.83 7.90
CA LEU A 396 6.41 2.64 8.54
C LEU A 396 5.94 1.56 7.53
N TRP A 397 6.40 1.66 6.29
CA TRP A 397 6.09 0.75 5.19
C TRP A 397 7.34 0.49 4.34
N SER A 398 7.36 -0.61 3.59
CA SER A 398 8.47 -1.01 2.73
C SER A 398 7.95 -1.56 1.40
N ASP A 399 8.61 -1.21 0.28
CA ASP A 399 8.21 -1.61 -1.08
C ASP A 399 8.38 -3.13 -1.34
N ASP A 400 9.30 -3.80 -0.63
CA ASP A 400 9.65 -5.21 -0.86
C ASP A 400 8.99 -6.17 0.14
N ALA A 401 8.03 -5.68 0.93
CA ALA A 401 7.59 -6.36 2.16
C ALA A 401 6.75 -7.62 1.91
N ASP A 402 6.06 -7.69 0.77
CA ASP A 402 5.23 -8.83 0.35
C ASP A 402 6.03 -10.14 0.24
N ALA A 403 7.34 -10.05 0.02
CA ALA A 403 8.23 -11.21 -0.09
C ALA A 403 8.25 -12.07 1.17
N LEU A 404 8.01 -11.49 2.36
CA LEU A 404 7.98 -12.23 3.63
C LEU A 404 6.66 -12.97 3.87
N LEU A 405 5.59 -12.59 3.17
CA LEU A 405 4.26 -13.17 3.32
C LEU A 405 3.87 -14.07 2.14
N GLN A 406 4.81 -14.40 1.25
CA GLN A 406 4.56 -15.26 0.09
C GLN A 406 4.06 -16.66 0.47
N GLU A 407 3.16 -17.18 -0.36
CA GLU A 407 2.58 -18.52 -0.26
C GLU A 407 2.69 -19.27 -1.60
N PRO A 408 2.74 -20.62 -1.60
CA PRO A 408 2.78 -21.54 -0.45
C PRO A 408 4.18 -21.77 0.13
N GLY A 409 4.28 -22.12 1.42
CA GLY A 409 5.55 -22.46 2.08
C GLY A 409 6.28 -21.29 2.72
N ASN A 410 5.54 -20.33 3.29
CA ASN A 410 6.04 -19.08 3.86
C ASN A 410 7.42 -19.23 4.58
N PRO A 411 8.52 -18.71 3.99
CA PRO A 411 9.86 -18.93 4.50
C PRO A 411 10.13 -18.22 5.84
N ALA A 412 9.43 -17.12 6.12
CA ALA A 412 9.51 -16.42 7.39
C ALA A 412 8.94 -17.29 8.53
N LEU A 413 7.77 -17.88 8.32
CA LEU A 413 7.12 -18.77 9.28
C LEU A 413 7.98 -20.03 9.53
N ASP A 414 8.54 -20.62 8.48
CA ASP A 414 9.42 -21.78 8.60
C ASP A 414 10.71 -21.45 9.35
N PHE A 415 11.29 -20.26 9.11
CA PHE A 415 12.44 -19.78 9.88
C PHE A 415 12.11 -19.63 11.37
N LEU A 416 10.98 -19.00 11.70
CA LEU A 416 10.54 -18.79 13.09
C LEU A 416 10.30 -20.12 13.82
N ARG A 417 9.78 -21.13 13.12
CA ARG A 417 9.63 -22.50 13.68
C ARG A 417 10.98 -23.17 13.95
N GLN A 418 11.94 -23.03 13.05
CA GLN A 418 13.28 -23.61 13.20
C GLN A 418 14.13 -22.86 14.24
N HIS A 419 13.86 -21.57 14.44
CA HIS A 419 14.62 -20.70 15.33
C HIS A 419 13.70 -19.89 16.26
N PRO A 420 13.13 -20.52 17.30
CA PRO A 420 12.22 -19.84 18.24
C PRO A 420 12.82 -18.59 18.90
N ASP A 421 14.14 -18.57 19.12
CA ASP A 421 14.85 -17.41 19.66
C ASP A 421 14.65 -16.13 18.80
N ALA A 422 14.31 -16.26 17.52
CA ALA A 422 14.07 -15.14 16.61
C ALA A 422 12.91 -14.22 17.07
N TRP A 423 11.97 -14.74 17.86
CA TRP A 423 10.90 -13.96 18.48
C TRP A 423 11.40 -12.90 19.46
N PHE A 424 12.65 -12.98 19.93
CA PHE A 424 13.25 -12.02 20.87
C PHE A 424 14.17 -11.00 20.16
N SER A 425 13.96 -10.78 18.86
CA SER A 425 14.74 -9.84 18.05
C SER A 425 13.87 -8.71 17.54
N PHE A 426 14.05 -7.48 18.05
CA PHE A 426 13.35 -6.31 17.50
C PHE A 426 13.57 -6.13 16.00
N ASP A 427 14.75 -6.45 15.51
CA ASP A 427 15.11 -6.35 14.10
C ASP A 427 14.26 -7.27 13.20
N ILE A 428 13.99 -8.50 13.67
CA ILE A 428 13.17 -9.48 12.94
C ILE A 428 11.69 -9.14 13.09
N LEU A 429 11.23 -8.80 14.30
CA LEU A 429 9.84 -8.39 14.54
C LEU A 429 9.46 -7.16 13.71
N ASP A 430 10.39 -6.21 13.57
CA ASP A 430 10.24 -5.02 12.74
C ASP A 430 10.09 -5.38 11.26
N ASP A 431 10.85 -6.35 10.73
CA ASP A 431 10.64 -6.87 9.36
C ASP A 431 9.26 -7.49 9.18
N LEU A 432 8.83 -8.29 10.14
CA LEU A 432 7.53 -8.95 10.12
C LEU A 432 6.37 -7.94 10.12
N VAL A 433 6.43 -6.93 10.98
CA VAL A 433 5.40 -5.89 11.06
C VAL A 433 5.44 -4.99 9.81
N LEU A 434 6.62 -4.68 9.27
CA LEU A 434 6.72 -3.98 7.98
C LEU A 434 6.09 -4.78 6.85
N ALA A 435 6.26 -6.10 6.81
CA ALA A 435 5.55 -6.96 5.85
C ALA A 435 4.03 -6.90 6.02
N SER A 436 3.55 -6.84 7.25
CA SER A 436 2.12 -6.66 7.52
C SER A 436 1.59 -5.26 7.20
N SER A 437 2.44 -4.27 6.90
CA SER A 437 2.00 -2.88 6.70
C SER A 437 1.10 -2.73 5.46
N ALA A 438 1.39 -3.42 4.37
CA ALA A 438 0.52 -3.50 3.19
C ALA A 438 -0.85 -4.14 3.52
N LEU A 439 -0.87 -5.04 4.51
CA LEU A 439 -2.08 -5.62 5.11
C LEU A 439 -2.69 -4.75 6.21
N ARG A 440 -2.40 -3.45 6.29
CA ARG A 440 -3.13 -2.50 7.15
C ARG A 440 -3.82 -1.38 6.36
N ASP A 441 -3.38 -1.09 5.14
CA ASP A 441 -3.74 0.11 4.36
C ASP A 441 -5.11 0.05 3.63
N ARG A 442 -6.05 -0.81 4.04
CA ARG A 442 -7.29 -1.07 3.25
C ARG A 442 -8.59 -1.22 4.05
N GLY A 443 -8.71 -0.66 5.26
CA GLY A 443 -9.93 -0.79 6.06
C GLY A 443 -10.24 -2.26 6.41
N LEU A 444 -9.21 -2.98 6.85
CA LEU A 444 -9.13 -4.44 6.83
C LEU A 444 -9.83 -5.14 8.00
N PRO A 445 -10.11 -6.47 7.87
CA PRO A 445 -10.80 -7.25 8.90
C PRO A 445 -10.14 -7.20 10.28
N ASP A 446 -10.97 -7.18 11.33
CA ASP A 446 -10.53 -7.13 12.74
C ASP A 446 -9.50 -8.20 13.12
N GLU A 447 -9.54 -9.37 12.46
CA GLU A 447 -8.60 -10.46 12.70
C GLU A 447 -7.15 -10.11 12.32
N LEU A 448 -6.95 -9.35 11.23
CA LEU A 448 -5.62 -8.90 10.80
C LEU A 448 -5.08 -7.81 11.73
N LEU A 449 -5.94 -6.90 12.19
CA LEU A 449 -5.58 -5.91 13.20
C LEU A 449 -5.21 -6.58 14.53
N ALA A 450 -5.96 -7.59 14.96
CA ALA A 450 -5.66 -8.37 16.15
C ALA A 450 -4.35 -9.17 16.02
N ALA A 451 -4.05 -9.69 14.82
CA ALA A 451 -2.78 -10.36 14.54
C ALA A 451 -1.59 -9.41 14.67
N SER A 452 -1.69 -8.21 14.11
CA SER A 452 -0.68 -7.17 14.24
C SER A 452 -0.49 -6.73 15.69
N GLN A 453 -1.59 -6.58 16.43
CA GLN A 453 -1.56 -6.25 17.85
C GLN A 453 -0.76 -7.27 18.66
N ARG A 454 -0.96 -8.58 18.42
CA ARG A 454 -0.23 -9.66 19.12
C ARG A 454 1.29 -9.56 18.96
N VAL A 455 1.77 -9.33 17.74
CA VAL A 455 3.21 -9.23 17.44
C VAL A 455 3.78 -7.97 18.09
N LEU A 456 3.06 -6.86 18.02
CA LEU A 456 3.46 -5.58 18.60
C LEU A 456 3.47 -5.62 20.13
N ASP A 457 2.47 -6.22 20.77
CA ASP A 457 2.42 -6.37 22.22
C ASP A 457 3.61 -7.17 22.75
N HIS A 458 3.98 -8.25 22.06
CA HIS A 458 5.17 -9.04 22.38
C HIS A 458 6.46 -8.20 22.28
N ALA A 459 6.61 -7.44 21.20
CA ALA A 459 7.74 -6.52 21.05
C ALA A 459 7.78 -5.47 22.17
N LEU A 460 6.66 -4.80 22.45
CA LEU A 460 6.62 -3.74 23.46
C LEU A 460 6.82 -4.26 24.88
N ALA A 461 6.36 -5.48 25.19
CA ALA A 461 6.69 -6.17 26.43
C ALA A 461 8.20 -6.38 26.57
N GLY A 462 8.87 -6.81 25.50
CA GLY A 462 10.32 -6.94 25.44
C GLY A 462 11.06 -5.63 25.65
N LEU A 463 10.59 -4.56 24.99
CA LEU A 463 11.19 -3.23 25.14
C LEU A 463 11.07 -2.73 26.58
N ARG A 464 9.90 -2.88 27.21
CA ARG A 464 9.70 -2.55 28.63
C ARG A 464 10.60 -3.37 29.54
N ALA A 465 10.74 -4.67 29.27
CA ALA A 465 11.59 -5.57 30.05
C ALA A 465 13.06 -5.13 30.05
N LEU A 466 13.60 -4.75 28.88
CA LEU A 466 15.00 -4.34 28.75
C LEU A 466 15.28 -2.94 29.32
N LEU A 467 14.33 -2.01 29.19
CA LEU A 467 14.50 -0.65 29.71
C LEU A 467 14.30 -0.57 31.23
N GLY A 468 13.46 -1.44 31.78
CA GLY A 468 13.05 -1.39 33.18
C GLY A 468 12.07 -0.24 33.45
N THR A 469 11.94 0.15 34.72
CA THR A 469 10.95 1.15 35.17
C THR A 469 11.51 2.57 35.34
N GLY A 470 12.83 2.75 35.19
CA GLY A 470 13.48 4.05 35.32
C GLY A 470 13.36 4.92 34.06
N PRO A 471 13.44 6.26 34.18
CA PRO A 471 13.46 7.15 33.03
C PRO A 471 14.72 6.90 32.19
N CYS A 472 14.57 6.76 30.88
CA CYS A 472 15.66 6.62 29.93
C CYS A 472 15.27 7.17 28.56
N GLU A 473 16.28 7.48 27.74
CA GLU A 473 16.12 7.90 26.34
C GLU A 473 16.73 6.86 25.40
N LEU A 474 16.03 6.59 24.29
CA LEU A 474 16.48 5.86 23.12
C LEU A 474 16.45 6.79 21.88
N PRO A 475 17.56 7.46 21.55
CA PRO A 475 17.61 8.37 20.41
C PRO A 475 17.47 7.62 19.08
N TRP A 476 16.69 8.17 18.15
CA TRP A 476 16.50 7.62 16.80
C TRP A 476 17.79 7.55 15.96
N LEU A 477 18.73 8.47 16.20
CA LEU A 477 20.01 8.53 15.50
C LEU A 477 20.95 7.37 15.87
N VAL A 478 20.70 6.70 17.00
CA VAL A 478 21.40 5.48 17.39
C VAL A 478 20.77 4.31 16.62
N MET A 479 21.40 3.91 15.51
CA MET A 479 20.84 2.94 14.55
C MET A 479 20.28 1.65 15.19
N PRO A 480 20.94 1.04 16.19
CA PRO A 480 20.41 -0.15 16.88
C PRO A 480 19.06 0.06 17.59
N ASN A 481 18.69 1.29 17.94
CA ASN A 481 17.40 1.60 18.57
C ASN A 481 16.23 1.64 17.58
N ARG A 482 16.51 1.84 16.28
CA ARG A 482 15.48 2.10 15.27
C ARG A 482 14.43 0.99 15.14
N PRO A 483 14.77 -0.32 15.12
CA PRO A 483 13.75 -1.36 15.00
C PRO A 483 12.74 -1.33 16.14
N ALA A 484 13.19 -1.16 17.39
CA ALA A 484 12.30 -1.09 18.55
C ALA A 484 11.44 0.18 18.55
N LEU A 485 12.02 1.33 18.19
CA LEU A 485 11.29 2.59 18.07
C LEU A 485 10.28 2.57 16.92
N ARG A 486 10.59 1.89 15.81
CA ARG A 486 9.64 1.71 14.70
C ARG A 486 8.51 0.78 15.10
N LEU A 487 8.77 -0.32 15.81
CA LEU A 487 7.72 -1.17 16.39
C LEU A 487 6.79 -0.38 17.33
N LEU A 488 7.34 0.52 18.15
CA LEU A 488 6.50 1.43 18.95
C LEU A 488 5.67 2.38 18.08
N ALA A 489 6.26 2.96 17.03
CA ALA A 489 5.53 3.78 16.07
C ALA A 489 4.39 3.00 15.39
N GLN A 490 4.65 1.75 14.98
CA GLN A 490 3.66 0.86 14.38
C GLN A 490 2.50 0.55 15.34
N ALA A 491 2.77 0.42 16.64
CA ALA A 491 1.74 0.22 17.65
C ALA A 491 0.89 1.49 17.89
N ILE A 492 1.49 2.68 17.78
CA ILE A 492 0.76 3.96 17.87
C ILE A 492 -0.20 4.10 16.69
N GLU A 493 0.24 3.82 15.46
CA GLU A 493 -0.64 3.86 14.29
C GLU A 493 -1.75 2.81 14.36
N LEU A 494 -1.42 1.57 14.77
CA LEU A 494 -2.43 0.52 14.93
C LEU A 494 -3.50 0.89 15.97
N ALA A 495 -3.12 1.56 17.07
CA ALA A 495 -4.09 2.05 18.04
C ALA A 495 -5.03 3.11 17.42
N GLY A 496 -4.52 3.94 16.49
CA GLY A 496 -5.31 4.85 15.68
C GLY A 496 -6.30 4.14 14.75
N ASP A 497 -5.83 3.12 14.01
CA ASP A 497 -6.66 2.30 13.12
C ASP A 497 -7.81 1.60 13.88
N ARG A 498 -7.56 1.26 15.15
CA ARG A 498 -8.53 0.63 16.06
C ARG A 498 -9.37 1.63 16.85
N HIS A 499 -9.12 2.93 16.71
CA HIS A 499 -9.77 4.01 17.46
C HIS A 499 -9.68 3.85 18.99
N ASP A 500 -8.54 3.32 19.46
CA ASP A 500 -8.20 3.26 20.88
C ASP A 500 -7.32 4.47 21.24
N ASP A 501 -7.97 5.63 21.38
CA ASP A 501 -7.28 6.90 21.68
C ASP A 501 -6.48 6.84 22.98
N ARG A 502 -6.94 6.05 23.96
CA ARG A 502 -6.24 5.88 25.24
C ARG A 502 -4.92 5.13 25.07
N ALA A 503 -4.95 4.01 24.35
CA ALA A 503 -3.73 3.26 24.04
C ALA A 503 -2.79 4.11 23.18
N ARG A 504 -3.34 4.77 22.15
CA ARG A 504 -2.59 5.66 21.24
C ARG A 504 -1.87 6.76 22.00
N GLU A 505 -2.57 7.46 22.90
CA GLU A 505 -2.00 8.50 23.75
C GLU A 505 -0.89 7.94 24.65
N THR A 506 -1.16 6.82 25.34
CA THR A 506 -0.20 6.21 26.28
C THR A 506 1.10 5.80 25.56
N LEU A 507 0.97 5.20 24.38
CA LEU A 507 2.11 4.76 23.57
C LEU A 507 2.86 5.95 22.96
N ALA A 508 2.17 6.98 22.47
CA ALA A 508 2.79 8.18 21.92
C ALA A 508 3.54 8.98 22.99
N ALA A 509 2.96 9.11 24.19
CA ALA A 509 3.63 9.74 25.33
C ALA A 509 4.89 8.96 25.74
N TRP A 510 4.82 7.62 25.74
CA TRP A 510 5.99 6.78 26.00
C TRP A 510 7.05 6.91 24.90
N GLY A 511 6.64 6.93 23.63
CA GLY A 511 7.53 7.13 22.49
C GLY A 511 8.23 8.48 22.51
N LEU A 512 7.54 9.54 22.92
CA LEU A 512 8.12 10.86 23.10
C LEU A 512 9.09 10.93 24.29
N ALA A 513 8.79 10.21 25.38
CA ALA A 513 9.70 10.10 26.52
C ALA A 513 11.00 9.35 26.15
N LEU A 514 10.88 8.27 25.37
CA LEU A 514 12.04 7.53 24.86
C LEU A 514 12.81 8.32 23.81
N ASN A 515 12.13 8.99 22.89
CA ASN A 515 12.78 9.78 21.85
C ASN A 515 12.34 11.26 21.90
N PRO A 516 12.93 12.08 22.79
CA PRO A 516 12.54 13.47 22.96
C PRO A 516 12.77 14.36 21.74
N HIS A 517 13.55 13.91 20.75
CA HIS A 517 13.70 14.61 19.47
C HIS A 517 12.50 14.46 18.54
N ASP A 518 11.58 13.57 18.91
CA ASP A 518 10.28 13.41 18.29
C ASP A 518 10.35 13.23 16.77
N ASN A 519 11.29 12.39 16.30
CA ASN A 519 11.49 12.17 14.87
C ASN A 519 10.21 11.70 14.15
N HIS A 520 9.30 11.03 14.87
CA HIS A 520 8.02 10.55 14.34
C HIS A 520 6.87 11.57 14.50
N GLY A 521 7.07 12.69 15.20
CA GLY A 521 6.08 13.76 15.29
C GLY A 521 4.94 13.53 16.30
N TRP A 522 5.14 12.75 17.35
CA TRP A 522 4.15 12.45 18.40
C TRP A 522 3.60 13.68 19.11
N ARG A 523 4.34 14.80 19.16
CA ARG A 523 3.82 16.05 19.73
C ARG A 523 2.67 16.63 18.90
N GLN A 524 2.71 16.46 17.58
CA GLN A 524 1.64 16.90 16.68
C GLN A 524 0.36 16.05 16.86
N LEU A 525 0.49 14.83 17.37
CA LEU A 525 -0.62 13.95 17.74
C LEU A 525 -1.14 14.24 19.15
N LEU A 526 -0.25 14.32 20.14
CA LEU A 526 -0.61 14.46 21.56
C LEU A 526 -1.26 15.80 21.89
N VAL A 527 -0.75 16.91 21.33
CA VAL A 527 -1.24 18.25 21.67
C VAL A 527 -2.72 18.43 21.27
N PRO A 528 -3.15 18.18 20.02
CA PRO A 528 -4.58 18.25 19.66
C PRO A 528 -5.47 17.34 20.53
N LEU A 529 -5.02 16.11 20.79
CA LEU A 529 -5.76 15.13 21.58
C LEU A 529 -5.96 15.60 23.04
N TRP A 530 -4.93 16.14 23.69
CA TRP A 530 -5.05 16.70 25.04
C TRP A 530 -5.89 17.97 25.09
N LEU A 531 -5.80 18.84 24.08
CA LEU A 531 -6.65 20.03 23.95
C LEU A 531 -8.13 19.64 23.80
N GLU A 532 -8.43 18.58 23.06
CA GLU A 532 -9.79 18.06 22.92
C GLU A 532 -10.33 17.54 24.26
N GLN A 533 -9.49 16.84 25.03
CA GLN A 533 -9.78 16.38 26.38
C GLN A 533 -9.78 17.50 27.45
N SER A 534 -9.60 18.77 27.05
CA SER A 534 -9.51 19.94 27.94
C SER A 534 -8.34 19.90 28.95
N ARG A 535 -7.28 19.14 28.65
CA ARG A 535 -6.04 19.06 29.42
C ARG A 535 -5.06 20.15 28.98
N PHE A 536 -5.49 21.40 29.12
CA PHE A 536 -4.79 22.57 28.59
C PHE A 536 -3.42 22.81 29.24
N ASP A 537 -3.28 22.55 30.54
CA ASP A 537 -1.99 22.69 31.26
C ASP A 537 -0.92 21.73 30.72
N GLU A 538 -1.29 20.48 30.45
CA GLU A 538 -0.38 19.46 29.94
C GLU A 538 0.04 19.75 28.49
N ALA A 539 -0.92 20.17 27.65
CA ALA A 539 -0.64 20.63 26.29
C ALA A 539 0.29 21.85 26.29
N LEU A 540 0.04 22.83 27.17
CA LEU A 540 0.91 24.00 27.30
C LEU A 540 2.32 23.63 27.76
N ALA A 541 2.44 22.80 28.80
CA ALA A 541 3.73 22.36 29.32
C ALA A 541 4.56 21.63 28.25
N LEU A 542 3.91 20.79 27.42
CA LEU A 542 4.57 20.12 26.31
C LEU A 542 5.04 21.12 25.25
N LEU A 543 4.20 22.06 24.84
CA LEU A 543 4.57 23.09 23.85
C LEU A 543 5.73 23.98 24.34
N GLU A 544 5.74 24.34 25.63
CA GLU A 544 6.80 25.16 26.24
C GLU A 544 8.15 24.46 26.33
N ARG A 545 8.16 23.12 26.38
CA ARG A 545 9.39 22.31 26.35
C ARG A 545 10.11 22.41 24.99
N TYR A 546 9.41 22.81 23.93
CA TYR A 546 9.90 22.86 22.55
C TYR A 546 9.62 24.21 21.88
N PRO A 547 10.26 25.30 22.35
CA PRO A 547 10.03 26.63 21.80
C PRO A 547 10.55 26.73 20.35
N GLY A 548 9.74 27.32 19.46
CA GLY A 548 10.12 27.53 18.06
C GLY A 548 9.98 26.30 17.16
N ASP A 549 9.14 25.34 17.55
CA ASP A 549 8.69 24.25 16.70
C ASP A 549 8.02 24.74 15.40
N LEU A 550 7.94 23.85 14.41
CA LEU A 550 7.18 24.12 13.18
C LEU A 550 5.68 24.37 13.51
N PRO A 551 4.98 25.18 12.70
CA PRO A 551 3.55 25.41 12.89
C PRO A 551 2.75 24.10 12.74
N PRO A 552 1.59 23.95 13.40
CA PRO A 552 0.84 24.98 14.14
C PRO A 552 1.15 25.09 15.64
N SER A 553 2.32 24.67 16.11
CA SER A 553 2.69 24.63 17.54
C SER A 553 2.34 25.92 18.32
N GLU A 554 2.77 27.09 17.85
CA GLU A 554 2.49 28.37 18.51
C GLU A 554 1.00 28.79 18.44
N HIS A 555 0.25 28.38 17.39
CA HIS A 555 -1.20 28.58 17.34
C HIS A 555 -1.91 27.77 18.42
N LEU A 556 -1.48 26.52 18.61
CA LEU A 556 -1.99 25.64 19.67
C LEU A 556 -1.57 26.13 21.07
N ARG A 557 -0.38 26.73 21.20
CA ARG A 557 0.07 27.35 22.44
C ARG A 557 -0.79 28.54 22.83
N ALA A 558 -1.13 29.40 21.87
CA ALA A 558 -2.05 30.49 22.09
C ALA A 558 -3.45 30.00 22.51
N LEU A 559 -3.96 28.93 21.88
CA LEU A 559 -5.23 28.30 22.27
C LEU A 559 -5.18 27.78 23.71
N ALA A 560 -4.12 27.07 24.09
CA ALA A 560 -3.94 26.56 25.45
C ALA A 560 -3.88 27.70 26.49
N LEU A 561 -3.08 28.75 26.22
CA LEU A 561 -3.00 29.94 27.08
C LEU A 561 -4.35 30.65 27.23
N PHE A 562 -5.10 30.77 26.14
CA PHE A 562 -6.44 31.38 26.17
C PHE A 562 -7.39 30.57 27.05
N ALA A 563 -7.42 29.24 26.87
CA ALA A 563 -8.28 28.34 27.64
C ALA A 563 -7.95 28.35 29.15
N LEU A 564 -6.69 28.60 29.50
CA LEU A 564 -6.23 28.76 30.89
C LEU A 564 -6.42 30.18 31.46
N GLY A 565 -7.08 31.08 30.73
CA GLY A 565 -7.35 32.45 31.17
C GLY A 565 -6.15 33.41 31.07
N ARG A 566 -5.04 32.99 30.44
CA ARG A 566 -3.81 33.80 30.25
C ARG A 566 -3.88 34.61 28.96
N GLN A 567 -4.97 35.39 28.80
CA GLN A 567 -5.30 36.09 27.55
C GLN A 567 -4.21 37.07 27.03
N PRO A 568 -3.53 37.88 27.86
CA PRO A 568 -2.48 38.79 27.37
C PRO A 568 -1.30 38.04 26.72
N GLU A 569 -0.94 36.89 27.26
CA GLU A 569 0.11 36.03 26.73
C GLU A 569 -0.37 35.32 25.46
N ALA A 570 -1.60 34.80 25.48
CA ALA A 570 -2.23 34.16 24.33
C ALA A 570 -2.28 35.09 23.11
N GLU A 571 -2.67 36.36 23.31
CA GLU A 571 -2.71 37.36 22.23
C GLU A 571 -1.31 37.60 21.65
N THR A 572 -0.30 37.76 22.50
CA THR A 572 1.08 37.99 22.07
C THR A 572 1.59 36.84 21.21
N VAL A 573 1.38 35.61 21.67
CA VAL A 573 1.77 34.39 20.94
C VAL A 573 0.98 34.26 19.63
N LEU A 574 -0.34 34.45 19.66
CA LEU A 574 -1.19 34.30 18.48
C LEU A 574 -0.85 35.32 17.38
N ARG A 575 -0.58 36.59 17.76
CA ARG A 575 -0.18 37.62 16.79
C ARG A 575 1.14 37.28 16.12
N ALA A 576 2.12 36.76 16.87
CA ALA A 576 3.39 36.32 16.32
C ALA A 576 3.22 35.11 15.40
N ALA A 577 2.46 34.10 15.84
CA ALA A 577 2.18 32.89 15.08
C ALA A 577 1.43 33.18 13.77
N HIS A 578 0.43 34.06 13.83
CA HIS A 578 -0.34 34.52 12.66
C HIS A 578 0.51 35.35 11.70
N ALA A 579 1.38 36.22 12.21
CA ALA A 579 2.29 37.00 11.36
C ALA A 579 3.24 36.10 10.55
N ALA A 580 3.66 34.97 11.12
CA ALA A 580 4.50 33.98 10.42
C ALA A 580 3.68 33.07 9.48
N TYR A 581 2.54 32.56 9.95
CA TYR A 581 1.73 31.58 9.23
C TYR A 581 0.23 31.93 9.31
N PRO A 582 -0.24 32.89 8.48
CA PRO A 582 -1.60 33.42 8.60
C PRO A 582 -2.68 32.45 8.09
N LEU A 583 -2.31 31.44 7.28
CA LEU A 583 -3.28 30.49 6.72
C LEU A 583 -3.95 29.60 7.76
N PHE A 584 -3.28 29.27 8.87
CA PHE A 584 -3.86 28.45 9.94
C PHE A 584 -5.08 29.12 10.58
N MET A 585 -5.02 30.43 10.82
CA MET A 585 -6.19 31.17 11.31
C MET A 585 -7.22 31.38 10.21
N ALA A 586 -6.77 31.66 8.97
CA ALA A 586 -7.65 31.82 7.83
C ALA A 586 -8.54 30.58 7.60
N ALA A 587 -7.98 29.38 7.77
CA ALA A 587 -8.70 28.11 7.64
C ALA A 587 -9.76 27.91 8.73
N LEU A 588 -9.63 28.53 9.92
CA LEU A 588 -10.62 28.40 10.99
C LEU A 588 -11.86 29.29 10.80
N TRP A 589 -11.78 30.30 9.94
CA TRP A 589 -12.84 31.29 9.76
C TRP A 589 -14.11 30.75 9.11
N PRO A 590 -14.08 29.93 8.05
CA PRO A 590 -15.31 29.47 7.42
C PRO A 590 -16.16 28.61 8.38
N ASP A 591 -17.47 28.74 8.24
CA ASP A 591 -18.42 28.05 9.11
C ASP A 591 -18.65 26.59 8.69
N VAL A 592 -18.48 26.28 7.40
CA VAL A 592 -18.59 24.94 6.80
C VAL A 592 -17.21 24.37 6.54
N LEU A 593 -16.97 23.11 6.93
CA LEU A 593 -15.71 22.43 6.64
C LEU A 593 -15.62 22.12 5.14
N ASP A 594 -14.61 22.67 4.47
CA ASP A 594 -14.38 22.49 3.04
C ASP A 594 -13.70 21.13 2.77
N PRO A 595 -13.86 20.53 1.57
CA PRO A 595 -13.15 19.30 1.21
C PRO A 595 -11.63 19.49 1.28
N PRO A 596 -10.86 18.40 1.46
CA PRO A 596 -9.40 18.48 1.49
C PRO A 596 -8.88 19.07 0.16
N PRO A 597 -7.83 19.90 0.19
CA PRO A 597 -7.23 20.46 -1.01
C PRO A 597 -6.59 19.36 -1.88
N GLU A 598 -6.47 19.60 -3.18
CA GLU A 598 -5.73 18.71 -4.09
C GLU A 598 -4.26 18.59 -3.64
N SER A 599 -3.82 17.37 -3.35
CA SER A 599 -2.45 17.04 -2.91
C SER A 599 -1.70 16.36 -4.05
N ASP A 600 -0.41 16.69 -4.22
CA ASP A 600 0.48 15.98 -5.14
C ASP A 600 0.99 14.66 -4.55
N GLY A 601 0.67 14.37 -3.29
CA GLY A 601 0.93 13.11 -2.60
C GLY A 601 2.37 12.91 -2.12
N PHE A 602 3.29 13.85 -2.38
CA PHE A 602 4.71 13.66 -2.06
C PHE A 602 5.20 14.53 -0.89
N THR A 603 4.67 15.74 -0.69
CA THR A 603 5.08 16.61 0.43
C THR A 603 4.01 17.63 0.83
N ILE A 604 3.82 17.85 2.13
CA ILE A 604 2.98 18.94 2.67
C ILE A 604 3.85 20.18 2.94
N PRO A 605 3.65 21.31 2.24
CA PRO A 605 4.42 22.53 2.50
C PRO A 605 4.12 23.09 3.90
N VAL A 606 5.16 23.40 4.67
CA VAL A 606 5.01 24.02 6.01
C VAL A 606 4.25 25.34 5.91
N GLY A 607 3.09 25.39 6.58
CA GLY A 607 2.21 26.55 6.57
C GLY A 607 1.48 26.78 5.24
N GLY A 608 1.43 25.77 4.37
CA GLY A 608 0.62 25.76 3.16
C GLY A 608 -0.88 25.55 3.44
N VAL A 609 -1.66 25.48 2.36
CA VAL A 609 -3.13 25.33 2.42
C VAL A 609 -3.52 23.98 3.03
N GLU A 610 -2.84 22.90 2.65
CA GLU A 610 -3.07 21.54 3.18
C GLU A 610 -2.79 21.46 4.67
N ALA A 611 -1.62 21.91 5.14
CA ALA A 611 -1.31 21.96 6.58
C ALA A 611 -2.32 22.78 7.40
N ALA A 612 -2.84 23.88 6.83
CA ALA A 612 -3.87 24.70 7.48
C ALA A 612 -5.24 24.00 7.52
N HIS A 613 -5.57 23.20 6.50
CA HIS A 613 -6.76 22.35 6.47
C HIS A 613 -6.68 21.26 7.54
N ASP A 614 -5.57 20.53 7.64
CA ASP A 614 -5.37 19.49 8.66
C ASP A 614 -5.48 20.04 10.08
N HIS A 615 -4.90 21.22 10.32
CA HIS A 615 -5.04 21.94 11.58
C HIS A 615 -6.50 22.29 11.90
N ARG A 616 -7.26 22.74 10.89
CA ARG A 616 -8.68 23.04 11.04
C ARG A 616 -9.45 21.78 11.40
N VAL A 617 -9.24 20.68 10.68
CA VAL A 617 -9.90 19.40 10.94
C VAL A 617 -9.64 18.94 12.37
N SER A 618 -8.38 18.97 12.80
CA SER A 618 -7.97 18.44 14.11
C SER A 618 -8.38 19.32 15.31
N THR A 619 -8.50 20.64 15.16
CA THR A 619 -8.59 21.54 16.34
C THR A 619 -9.78 22.47 16.38
N ARG A 620 -10.54 22.61 15.28
CA ARG A 620 -11.64 23.59 15.19
C ARG A 620 -12.71 23.40 16.27
N ALA A 621 -13.01 22.16 16.64
CA ALA A 621 -13.97 21.87 17.71
C ALA A 621 -13.57 22.51 19.04
N VAL A 622 -12.27 22.49 19.36
CA VAL A 622 -11.72 23.08 20.58
C VAL A 622 -11.76 24.61 20.51
N TRP A 623 -11.35 25.19 19.38
CA TRP A 623 -11.42 26.64 19.15
C TRP A 623 -12.83 27.21 19.31
N LEU A 624 -13.84 26.48 18.86
CA LEU A 624 -15.25 26.85 19.02
C LEU A 624 -15.73 26.70 20.47
N ARG A 625 -15.54 25.51 21.05
CA ARG A 625 -16.04 25.20 22.41
C ARG A 625 -15.44 26.12 23.48
N THR A 626 -14.18 26.51 23.32
CA THR A 626 -13.51 27.43 24.26
C THR A 626 -13.90 28.90 24.05
N GLY A 627 -14.51 29.26 22.93
CA GLY A 627 -14.72 30.66 22.52
C GLY A 627 -13.46 31.34 21.98
N ALA A 628 -12.34 30.62 21.85
CA ALA A 628 -11.09 31.15 21.33
C ALA A 628 -11.21 31.65 19.88
N ARG A 629 -12.08 31.04 19.07
CA ARG A 629 -12.31 31.49 17.68
C ARG A 629 -12.87 32.91 17.62
N ASP A 630 -13.86 33.20 18.45
CA ASP A 630 -14.54 34.51 18.47
C ASP A 630 -13.63 35.57 19.09
N TRP A 631 -12.88 35.21 20.14
CA TRP A 631 -11.79 36.04 20.65
C TRP A 631 -10.75 36.36 19.57
N ALA A 632 -10.24 35.36 18.86
CA ALA A 632 -9.24 35.57 17.81
C ALA A 632 -9.76 36.43 16.64
N ARG A 633 -11.05 36.32 16.30
CA ARG A 633 -11.70 37.23 15.34
C ARG A 633 -11.72 38.68 15.86
N ALA A 634 -12.02 38.88 17.14
CA ALA A 634 -12.04 40.21 17.75
C ALA A 634 -10.67 40.91 17.80
N LEU A 635 -9.57 40.14 17.72
CA LEU A 635 -8.20 40.69 17.65
C LEU A 635 -7.89 41.41 16.33
N ASN A 636 -8.77 41.32 15.33
CA ASN A 636 -8.61 41.90 13.99
C ASN A 636 -7.23 41.62 13.40
N LEU A 637 -6.84 40.34 13.39
CA LEU A 637 -5.57 39.90 12.83
C LEU A 637 -5.47 40.30 11.34
N PRO A 638 -4.30 40.75 10.84
CA PRO A 638 -4.15 41.16 9.45
C PRO A 638 -4.57 40.05 8.49
N ALA A 639 -5.31 40.38 7.43
CA ALA A 639 -5.63 39.39 6.41
C ALA A 639 -4.34 38.79 5.82
N PRO A 640 -4.30 37.47 5.53
CA PRO A 640 -3.17 36.87 4.83
C PRO A 640 -2.93 37.65 3.55
N GLN A 641 -1.70 38.14 3.34
CA GLN A 641 -1.38 38.71 2.03
C GLN A 641 -1.55 37.60 0.97
N PRO A 642 -2.19 37.89 -0.18
CA PRO A 642 -2.23 36.92 -1.26
C PRO A 642 -0.80 36.48 -1.54
N PRO A 643 -0.55 35.18 -1.74
CA PRO A 643 0.81 34.67 -1.90
C PRO A 643 1.49 35.53 -2.95
N SER A 644 2.61 36.18 -2.59
CA SER A 644 3.45 36.81 -3.60
C SER A 644 3.79 35.68 -4.54
N ARG A 645 3.22 35.69 -5.76
CA ARG A 645 3.58 34.71 -6.79
C ARG A 645 5.09 34.60 -6.71
N PRO A 646 5.67 33.40 -6.47
CA PRO A 646 7.11 33.28 -6.58
C PRO A 646 7.45 33.93 -7.90
N ARG A 647 8.40 34.88 -7.90
CA ARG A 647 8.90 35.46 -9.14
C ARG A 647 9.26 34.24 -9.98
N LYS A 648 8.40 33.89 -10.95
CA LYS A 648 8.79 33.06 -12.07
C LYS A 648 10.00 33.82 -12.58
N LYS A 649 11.21 33.32 -12.31
CA LYS A 649 12.34 33.68 -13.15
C LYS A 649 11.77 33.45 -14.53
N ALA A 650 11.63 34.54 -15.29
CA ALA A 650 11.02 34.50 -16.60
C ALA A 650 11.62 33.30 -17.29
N ALA A 651 10.78 32.31 -17.63
CA ALA A 651 11.17 31.33 -18.60
C ALA A 651 11.60 32.17 -19.79
N ARG A 652 12.91 32.18 -20.07
CA ARG A 652 13.37 32.71 -21.34
C ARG A 652 12.52 32.00 -22.40
N PRO A 653 11.96 32.71 -23.37
CA PRO A 653 11.24 32.05 -24.45
C PRO A 653 12.26 31.10 -25.10
N GLY A 654 12.10 29.80 -24.80
CA GLY A 654 12.85 28.75 -25.46
C GLY A 654 12.37 28.72 -26.90
N PRO A 655 13.27 28.60 -27.87
CA PRO A 655 12.83 28.43 -29.25
C PRO A 655 12.06 27.11 -29.33
N ASP A 656 10.89 27.15 -29.98
CA ASP A 656 10.28 25.98 -30.59
C ASP A 656 11.33 25.34 -31.51
N ARG A 657 12.01 24.35 -30.98
CA ARG A 657 12.76 23.36 -31.72
C ARG A 657 12.49 22.06 -31.02
N ASP A 658 11.95 21.11 -31.77
CA ASP A 658 12.17 19.69 -31.50
C ASP A 658 13.68 19.51 -31.26
N ILE A 659 14.08 19.47 -29.99
CA ILE A 659 15.45 19.13 -29.63
C ILE A 659 15.49 17.62 -29.76
N VAL A 660 15.77 17.16 -30.98
CA VAL A 660 16.47 15.90 -31.17
C VAL A 660 17.80 16.07 -30.44
N ILE A 661 17.89 15.54 -29.22
CA ILE A 661 19.15 15.47 -28.50
C ILE A 661 19.99 14.46 -29.28
N ASP A 662 20.98 14.97 -30.00
CA ASP A 662 22.02 14.14 -30.60
C ASP A 662 22.89 13.59 -29.46
N MET A 663 22.50 12.40 -28.99
CA MET A 663 22.99 11.71 -27.79
C MET A 663 24.53 11.59 -27.63
N PRO A 664 25.36 11.53 -28.70
CA PRO A 664 26.81 11.47 -28.53
C PRO A 664 27.42 12.69 -27.81
N ASN A 665 26.84 13.89 -27.98
CA ASN A 665 27.45 15.13 -27.47
C ASN A 665 27.10 15.47 -26.01
N ALA A 666 26.07 14.87 -25.42
CA ALA A 666 25.66 15.15 -24.04
C ALA A 666 26.63 14.55 -22.99
N LEU A 667 27.18 13.36 -23.27
CA LEU A 667 28.15 12.64 -22.42
C LEU A 667 29.52 13.33 -22.30
N ASP A 668 29.86 14.20 -23.26
CA ASP A 668 31.10 14.99 -23.25
C ASP A 668 30.98 16.30 -22.47
N SER A 669 29.75 16.72 -22.15
CA SER A 669 29.46 17.97 -21.43
C SER A 669 29.28 17.82 -19.92
N LEU A 670 29.21 16.59 -19.41
CA LEU A 670 29.11 16.32 -17.97
C LEU A 670 30.45 16.63 -17.27
N PRO A 671 30.48 17.52 -16.26
CA PRO A 671 31.68 17.75 -15.47
C PRO A 671 32.02 16.49 -14.68
N THR A 672 32.86 15.63 -15.25
CA THR A 672 33.31 14.40 -14.58
C THR A 672 34.30 14.83 -13.50
N PRO A 673 34.03 14.59 -12.20
CA PRO A 673 35.03 14.83 -11.18
C PRO A 673 36.26 13.98 -11.52
N VAL A 674 37.42 14.62 -11.71
CA VAL A 674 38.66 13.91 -12.06
C VAL A 674 39.01 12.94 -10.93
N PHE A 675 38.79 11.64 -11.16
CA PHE A 675 39.37 10.57 -10.37
C PHE A 675 40.61 10.08 -11.12
N GLY A 676 41.79 10.40 -10.58
CA GLY A 676 43.08 10.05 -11.18
C GLY A 676 44.03 9.43 -10.16
N ALA A 677 45.31 9.34 -10.54
CA ALA A 677 46.35 8.67 -9.74
C ALA A 677 46.48 9.24 -8.30
N THR A 678 46.22 10.53 -8.10
CA THR A 678 46.28 11.17 -6.78
C THR A 678 45.16 10.69 -5.86
N GLN A 679 43.92 10.62 -6.36
CA GLN A 679 42.76 10.13 -5.60
C GLN A 679 42.90 8.63 -5.32
N GLU A 680 43.35 7.86 -6.30
CA GLU A 680 43.64 6.43 -6.12
C GLU A 680 44.73 6.19 -5.07
N LYS A 681 45.86 6.92 -5.13
CA LYS A 681 46.93 6.83 -4.14
C LYS A 681 46.40 7.12 -2.72
N ARG A 682 45.53 8.12 -2.58
CA ARG A 682 44.88 8.43 -1.29
C ARG A 682 44.02 7.27 -0.82
N LEU A 683 43.14 6.72 -1.66
CA LEU A 683 42.30 5.59 -1.26
C LEU A 683 43.11 4.34 -0.95
N ARG A 684 44.29 4.13 -1.55
CA ARG A 684 45.21 3.03 -1.17
C ARG A 684 45.89 3.23 0.18
N GLN A 685 46.15 4.48 0.57
CA GLN A 685 46.68 4.81 1.90
C GLN A 685 45.61 4.63 2.96
N SER A 686 44.38 5.03 2.62
CA SER A 686 43.26 5.01 3.53
C SER A 686 42.63 3.62 3.59
N PHE A 687 42.32 2.91 2.50
CA PHE A 687 41.48 1.70 2.50
C PHE A 687 42.19 0.45 1.98
N ASP A 688 41.56 -0.71 2.18
CA ASP A 688 41.82 -1.87 1.32
C ASP A 688 41.23 -1.61 -0.07
N TYR A 689 42.02 -0.96 -0.93
CA TYR A 689 41.53 -0.36 -2.16
C TYR A 689 40.90 -1.35 -3.16
N PRO A 690 41.46 -2.55 -3.43
CA PRO A 690 40.79 -3.52 -4.29
C PRO A 690 39.39 -3.89 -3.78
N ARG A 691 39.24 -4.09 -2.47
CA ARG A 691 37.96 -4.41 -1.83
C ARG A 691 36.97 -3.23 -1.90
N LEU A 692 37.41 -2.03 -1.57
CA LEU A 692 36.59 -0.82 -1.69
C LEU A 692 36.13 -0.63 -3.14
N HIS A 693 37.05 -0.77 -4.10
CA HIS A 693 36.72 -0.65 -5.52
C HIS A 693 35.68 -1.70 -5.94
N GLY A 694 35.82 -2.96 -5.50
CA GLY A 694 34.82 -4.00 -5.78
C GLY A 694 33.43 -3.62 -5.26
N LEU A 695 33.35 -3.12 -4.03
CA LEU A 695 32.09 -2.67 -3.42
C LEU A 695 31.45 -1.53 -4.22
N ILE A 696 32.22 -0.49 -4.53
CA ILE A 696 31.70 0.66 -5.29
C ILE A 696 31.32 0.25 -6.72
N THR A 697 32.06 -0.68 -7.34
CA THR A 697 31.66 -1.26 -8.63
C THR A 697 30.32 -1.98 -8.52
N ALA A 698 30.10 -2.81 -7.50
CA ALA A 698 28.83 -3.53 -7.34
C ALA A 698 27.63 -2.59 -7.12
N VAL A 699 27.82 -1.51 -6.35
CA VAL A 699 26.80 -0.47 -6.15
C VAL A 699 26.44 0.20 -7.48
N ALA A 700 27.43 0.55 -8.30
CA ALA A 700 27.21 1.13 -9.63
C ALA A 700 26.60 0.11 -10.61
N TRP A 701 26.97 -1.16 -10.50
CA TRP A 701 26.50 -2.29 -11.31
C TRP A 701 25.22 -2.93 -10.77
N SER A 702 24.43 -2.24 -9.94
CA SER A 702 23.16 -2.79 -9.45
C SER A 702 22.05 -2.68 -10.52
N PRO A 703 21.11 -3.65 -10.62
CA PRO A 703 19.92 -3.52 -11.47
C PRO A 703 19.04 -2.33 -11.05
N GLU A 704 19.11 -1.90 -9.79
CA GLU A 704 18.39 -0.76 -9.22
C GLU A 704 19.33 0.33 -8.70
N ILE A 705 18.80 1.52 -8.42
CA ILE A 705 19.58 2.60 -7.82
C ILE A 705 19.74 2.30 -6.32
N VAL A 706 20.96 2.01 -5.89
CA VAL A 706 21.28 1.86 -4.47
C VAL A 706 21.65 3.23 -3.91
N MET A 707 20.78 3.79 -3.07
CA MET A 707 20.99 5.12 -2.48
C MET A 707 22.27 5.17 -1.62
N PRO A 708 23.01 6.31 -1.62
CA PRO A 708 24.20 6.50 -0.79
C PRO A 708 24.05 6.13 0.68
N SER A 709 22.88 6.39 1.28
CA SER A 709 22.57 6.03 2.67
C SER A 709 22.79 4.54 2.98
N ARG A 710 22.58 3.64 2.01
CA ARG A 710 22.70 2.18 2.18
C ARG A 710 24.15 1.68 2.09
N TRP A 711 24.97 2.28 1.25
CA TRP A 711 26.32 1.76 0.95
C TRP A 711 27.47 2.60 1.53
N VAL A 712 27.25 3.89 1.82
CA VAL A 712 28.31 4.77 2.35
C VAL A 712 28.84 4.23 3.68
N ASN A 713 27.98 3.82 4.61
CA ASN A 713 28.43 3.26 5.89
C ASN A 713 29.28 1.99 5.70
N VAL A 714 28.91 1.14 4.73
CA VAL A 714 29.63 -0.11 4.42
C VAL A 714 30.97 0.18 3.72
N ALA A 715 31.01 1.14 2.81
CA ALA A 715 32.23 1.59 2.15
C ALA A 715 33.20 2.27 3.13
N MET A 716 32.66 2.99 4.10
CA MET A 716 33.42 3.78 5.07
C MET A 716 33.77 3.00 6.36
N THR A 717 33.32 1.74 6.50
CA THR A 717 33.53 0.92 7.73
C THR A 717 34.99 0.58 8.07
N ALA A 718 35.97 0.89 7.21
CA ALA A 718 37.38 0.97 7.64
C ALA A 718 38.32 1.47 6.52
N PRO A 719 38.93 2.64 6.71
CA PRO A 719 40.31 2.83 6.33
C PRO A 719 41.23 1.83 7.10
N ARG A 720 42.34 1.35 6.51
CA ARG A 720 43.56 0.77 7.13
C ARG A 720 44.21 1.70 8.18
N LEU A 721 43.42 2.29 9.07
CA LEU A 721 43.83 3.02 10.27
C LEU A 721 43.65 2.15 11.53
N ALA A 722 43.72 0.82 11.38
CA ALA A 722 43.87 -0.08 12.51
C ALA A 722 45.30 0.08 13.08
N GLY A 723 45.46 0.98 14.04
CA GLY A 723 46.73 1.13 14.77
C GLY A 723 46.84 2.30 15.74
N THR A 724 46.06 3.36 15.62
CA THR A 724 46.14 4.52 16.52
C THR A 724 44.78 4.82 17.10
N GLY A 725 44.61 4.69 18.42
CA GLY A 725 43.37 4.93 19.15
C GLY A 725 42.92 6.40 19.19
N ASP A 726 43.09 7.14 18.11
CA ASP A 726 42.69 8.54 17.98
C ASP A 726 41.41 8.65 17.12
N GLU A 727 40.45 9.46 17.57
CA GLU A 727 39.26 9.82 16.80
C GLU A 727 39.67 10.47 15.46
N ILE A 728 39.13 9.95 14.35
CA ILE A 728 39.33 10.55 13.03
C ILE A 728 38.57 11.89 12.97
N ASP A 729 39.28 13.00 12.71
CA ASP A 729 38.66 14.32 12.53
C ASP A 729 37.61 14.31 11.39
N SER A 730 36.49 15.01 11.61
CA SER A 730 35.36 15.11 10.68
C SER A 730 35.76 15.63 9.30
N LYS A 731 36.80 16.48 9.20
CA LYS A 731 37.31 16.95 7.90
C LYS A 731 38.00 15.84 7.11
N THR A 732 38.71 14.94 7.78
CA THR A 732 39.37 13.80 7.13
C THR A 732 38.31 12.83 6.62
N LEU A 733 37.29 12.52 7.42
CA LEU A 733 36.18 11.66 7.00
C LEU A 733 35.43 12.22 5.78
N GLN A 734 35.09 13.51 5.80
CA GLN A 734 34.44 14.17 4.66
C GLN A 734 35.30 14.11 3.40
N ARG A 735 36.62 14.31 3.53
CA ARG A 735 37.54 14.27 2.39
C ARG A 735 37.69 12.86 1.80
N GLU A 736 37.69 11.83 2.63
CA GLU A 736 37.69 10.44 2.17
C GLU A 736 36.36 10.12 1.46
N LEU A 737 35.22 10.51 2.05
CA LEU A 737 33.90 10.35 1.44
C LEU A 737 33.82 11.04 0.06
N ASP A 738 34.30 12.28 -0.05
CA ASP A 738 34.37 13.01 -1.32
C ASP A 738 35.20 12.23 -2.36
N THR A 739 36.26 11.55 -1.92
CA THR A 739 37.14 10.76 -2.80
C THR A 739 36.46 9.46 -3.24
N VAL A 740 35.71 8.81 -2.35
CA VAL A 740 34.87 7.64 -2.66
C VAL A 740 33.74 8.00 -3.63
N MET A 741 33.07 9.14 -3.44
CA MET A 741 32.03 9.63 -4.36
C MET A 741 32.59 9.92 -5.75
N ARG A 742 33.84 10.41 -5.85
CA ARG A 742 34.52 10.57 -7.15
C ARG A 742 34.79 9.23 -7.83
N LEU A 743 35.16 8.19 -7.08
CA LEU A 743 35.31 6.83 -7.61
C LEU A 743 33.98 6.30 -8.13
N TYR A 744 32.90 6.43 -7.35
CA TYR A 744 31.54 6.04 -7.75
C TYR A 744 31.11 6.72 -9.04
N ASN A 745 31.23 8.05 -9.11
CA ASN A 745 30.88 8.82 -10.30
C ASN A 745 31.75 8.40 -11.50
N ARG A 746 33.04 8.13 -11.29
CA ARG A 746 33.93 7.69 -12.37
C ARG A 746 33.53 6.33 -12.95
N ILE A 747 33.20 5.37 -12.09
CA ILE A 747 32.70 4.05 -12.53
C ILE A 747 31.40 4.20 -13.31
N ASN A 748 30.47 5.03 -12.84
CA ASN A 748 29.23 5.30 -13.58
C ASN A 748 29.50 5.92 -14.96
N VAL A 749 30.42 6.86 -15.08
CA VAL A 749 30.80 7.40 -16.41
C VAL A 749 31.35 6.32 -17.33
N ASP A 750 32.23 5.44 -16.83
CA ASP A 750 32.79 4.33 -17.62
C ASP A 750 31.67 3.37 -18.08
N LEU A 751 30.65 3.13 -17.24
CA LEU A 751 29.47 2.34 -17.59
C LEU A 751 28.61 2.99 -18.67
N LEU A 752 28.27 4.27 -18.51
CA LEU A 752 27.39 4.98 -19.45
C LEU A 752 28.04 5.14 -20.84
N ARG A 753 29.37 5.13 -20.91
CA ARG A 753 30.13 5.21 -22.16
C ARG A 753 30.31 3.86 -22.87
N THR A 754 29.93 2.75 -22.26
CA THR A 754 30.10 1.42 -22.84
C THR A 754 28.76 0.92 -23.40
N PRO A 755 28.61 0.82 -24.73
CA PRO A 755 27.38 0.32 -25.36
C PRO A 755 26.96 -1.07 -24.83
N PRO A 756 25.65 -1.40 -24.81
CA PRO A 756 25.16 -2.62 -24.18
C PRO A 756 25.56 -3.90 -24.95
N ASP A 757 25.86 -3.78 -26.23
CA ASP A 757 26.34 -4.84 -27.13
C ASP A 757 27.86 -5.07 -27.02
N GLN A 758 28.59 -4.19 -26.32
CA GLN A 758 30.01 -4.33 -26.07
C GLN A 758 30.29 -5.07 -24.75
N PRO A 759 31.44 -5.75 -24.62
CA PRO A 759 31.85 -6.33 -23.36
C PRO A 759 32.01 -5.25 -22.28
N PRO A 760 31.88 -5.61 -21.00
CA PRO A 760 31.98 -4.64 -19.91
C PRO A 760 33.34 -3.90 -19.91
N PRO A 761 33.40 -2.64 -19.42
CA PRO A 761 34.62 -1.84 -19.42
C PRO A 761 35.62 -2.29 -18.35
N LEU A 762 36.27 -3.43 -18.54
CA LEU A 762 37.12 -4.07 -17.53
C LEU A 762 38.61 -3.67 -17.61
N ALA A 763 39.04 -2.89 -18.61
CA ALA A 763 40.47 -2.62 -18.83
C ALA A 763 41.19 -2.02 -17.61
N ARG A 764 40.54 -1.09 -16.90
CA ARG A 764 41.08 -0.49 -15.67
C ARG A 764 41.04 -1.43 -14.49
N LEU A 765 39.97 -2.23 -14.39
CA LEU A 765 39.88 -3.26 -13.39
C LEU A 765 41.02 -4.26 -13.57
N HIS A 766 41.29 -4.73 -14.79
CA HIS A 766 42.41 -5.64 -15.06
C HIS A 766 43.75 -5.03 -14.65
N LYS A 767 43.97 -3.73 -14.90
CA LYS A 767 45.18 -3.03 -14.44
C LYS A 767 45.27 -2.96 -12.91
N LEU A 768 44.14 -2.71 -12.22
CA LEU A 768 44.06 -2.73 -10.76
C LEU A 768 44.39 -4.12 -10.20
N LEU A 769 43.78 -5.17 -10.77
CA LEU A 769 43.94 -6.54 -10.28
C LEU A 769 45.32 -7.12 -10.55
N ALA A 770 45.99 -6.66 -11.60
CA ALA A 770 47.37 -7.04 -11.89
C ALA A 770 48.41 -6.35 -10.97
N SER A 771 48.00 -5.35 -10.17
CA SER A 771 48.93 -4.51 -9.41
C SER A 771 49.35 -5.07 -8.05
N GLU A 772 48.57 -5.99 -7.46
CA GLU A 772 48.82 -6.51 -6.11
C GLU A 772 48.47 -8.02 -6.04
N PRO A 773 49.22 -8.83 -5.26
CA PRO A 773 48.81 -10.19 -4.92
C PRO A 773 47.48 -10.17 -4.15
N ASP A 774 46.64 -11.19 -4.34
CA ASP A 774 45.31 -11.34 -3.73
C ASP A 774 44.26 -10.26 -4.09
N ALA A 775 44.59 -9.31 -4.98
CA ALA A 775 43.67 -8.24 -5.39
C ALA A 775 42.36 -8.78 -5.98
N VAL A 776 42.39 -9.90 -6.70
CA VAL A 776 41.21 -10.56 -7.26
C VAL A 776 40.24 -10.99 -6.17
N SER A 777 40.75 -11.67 -5.15
CA SER A 777 39.94 -12.18 -4.03
C SER A 777 39.40 -11.02 -3.19
N ALA A 778 40.23 -10.04 -2.86
CA ALA A 778 39.82 -8.83 -2.13
C ALA A 778 38.75 -8.03 -2.89
N TRP A 779 38.92 -7.85 -4.20
CA TRP A 779 37.94 -7.18 -5.06
C TRP A 779 36.63 -7.96 -5.14
N ALA A 780 36.69 -9.28 -5.35
CA ALA A 780 35.50 -10.13 -5.38
C ALA A 780 34.73 -10.07 -4.05
N ALA A 781 35.42 -10.08 -2.92
CA ALA A 781 34.81 -9.91 -1.60
C ALA A 781 34.09 -8.56 -1.45
N GLY A 782 34.71 -7.48 -1.92
CA GLY A 782 34.08 -6.16 -1.98
C GLY A 782 32.84 -6.15 -2.87
N PHE A 783 32.95 -6.73 -4.06
CA PHE A 783 31.86 -6.77 -5.04
C PHE A 783 30.66 -7.55 -4.52
N VAL A 784 30.85 -8.73 -3.94
CA VAL A 784 29.76 -9.50 -3.33
C VAL A 784 29.14 -8.69 -2.19
N GLN A 785 29.95 -8.13 -1.29
CA GLN A 785 29.45 -7.31 -0.19
C GLN A 785 28.60 -6.11 -0.66
N GLY A 786 28.96 -5.47 -1.77
CA GLY A 786 28.15 -4.41 -2.38
C GLY A 786 26.88 -4.94 -3.04
N ALA A 787 26.94 -6.09 -3.73
CA ALA A 787 25.78 -6.72 -4.36
C ALA A 787 24.73 -7.21 -3.35
N GLU A 788 25.15 -7.54 -2.13
CA GLU A 788 24.25 -7.89 -1.02
C GLU A 788 23.32 -6.74 -0.62
N LEU A 789 23.66 -5.49 -0.94
CA LEU A 789 22.81 -4.33 -0.70
C LEU A 789 21.60 -4.24 -1.65
N ALA A 790 21.60 -5.05 -2.72
CA ALA A 790 20.55 -5.09 -3.75
C ALA A 790 20.12 -6.53 -4.08
N ARG A 791 20.07 -7.43 -3.09
CA ARG A 791 19.72 -8.85 -3.29
C ARG A 791 18.37 -9.07 -3.98
N GLY A 792 17.36 -8.26 -3.63
CA GLY A 792 16.03 -8.31 -4.24
C GLY A 792 16.10 -8.05 -5.75
N ALA A 793 16.71 -6.93 -6.14
CA ALA A 793 16.92 -6.56 -7.54
C ALA A 793 17.68 -7.63 -8.34
N TRP A 794 18.76 -8.19 -7.78
CA TRP A 794 19.53 -9.27 -8.40
C TRP A 794 18.74 -10.58 -8.54
N ARG A 795 17.88 -10.89 -7.57
CA ARG A 795 16.96 -12.04 -7.64
C ARG A 795 15.91 -11.83 -8.74
N GLY A 796 15.30 -10.65 -8.82
CA GLY A 796 14.36 -10.28 -9.87
C GLY A 796 14.97 -10.38 -11.27
N ALA A 797 16.27 -10.12 -11.40
CA ALA A 797 17.03 -10.30 -12.63
C ALA A 797 17.56 -11.73 -12.88
N HIS A 798 17.06 -12.76 -12.16
CA HIS A 798 17.48 -14.15 -12.29
C HIS A 798 18.99 -14.41 -12.05
N ARG A 799 19.63 -13.60 -11.20
CA ARG A 799 21.02 -13.73 -10.77
C ARG A 799 21.14 -13.60 -9.25
N PRO A 800 20.59 -14.54 -8.48
CA PRO A 800 20.59 -14.45 -7.02
C PRO A 800 22.02 -14.41 -6.45
N VAL A 801 22.26 -13.53 -5.48
CA VAL A 801 23.53 -13.44 -4.74
C VAL A 801 23.62 -14.60 -3.74
N LYS A 802 23.94 -15.81 -4.23
CA LYS A 802 24.00 -17.05 -3.44
C LYS A 802 25.16 -17.95 -3.84
N ALA A 803 25.57 -18.85 -2.95
CA ALA A 803 26.65 -19.78 -3.23
C ALA A 803 26.20 -20.88 -4.22
N GLY A 804 27.16 -21.51 -4.90
CA GLY A 804 26.95 -22.77 -5.64
C GLY A 804 26.27 -22.68 -7.02
N ALA A 805 25.82 -21.52 -7.49
CA ALA A 805 25.26 -21.38 -8.85
C ALA A 805 25.49 -19.99 -9.46
N GLY A 806 25.73 -19.94 -10.79
CA GLY A 806 25.83 -18.71 -11.59
C GLY A 806 27.04 -17.82 -11.27
N ALA A 807 27.03 -16.59 -11.80
CA ALA A 807 28.12 -15.63 -11.63
C ALA A 807 28.44 -15.32 -10.15
N PHE A 808 27.42 -15.16 -9.30
CA PHE A 808 27.64 -14.91 -7.88
C PHE A 808 28.25 -16.09 -7.13
N GLY A 809 27.97 -17.35 -7.56
CA GLY A 809 28.65 -18.51 -7.03
C GLY A 809 30.17 -18.46 -7.27
N VAL A 810 30.59 -18.05 -8.48
CA VAL A 810 32.01 -17.86 -8.82
C VAL A 810 32.63 -16.72 -8.01
N LEU A 811 31.93 -15.59 -7.89
CA LEU A 811 32.39 -14.43 -7.12
C LEU A 811 32.53 -14.76 -5.63
N LEU A 812 31.61 -15.53 -5.04
CA LEU A 812 31.67 -15.98 -3.65
C LEU A 812 32.84 -16.92 -3.40
N GLN A 813 33.17 -17.82 -4.34
CA GLN A 813 34.35 -18.69 -4.24
C GLN A 813 35.66 -17.92 -4.33
N LEU A 814 35.73 -16.86 -5.15
CA LEU A 814 36.88 -15.95 -5.19
C LEU A 814 36.97 -15.12 -3.90
N ALA A 815 35.85 -14.61 -3.42
CA ALA A 815 35.75 -13.84 -2.17
C ALA A 815 36.15 -14.65 -0.93
N ALA A 816 35.92 -15.96 -0.92
CA ALA A 816 36.29 -16.85 0.19
C ALA A 816 37.80 -16.94 0.43
N GLN A 817 38.60 -16.58 -0.57
CA GLN A 817 40.07 -16.53 -0.46
C GLN A 817 40.56 -15.19 0.10
N ALA A 818 39.68 -14.21 0.30
CA ALA A 818 40.04 -12.89 0.82
C ALA A 818 40.13 -12.88 2.35
N ALA A 819 40.96 -11.99 2.89
CA ALA A 819 40.94 -11.69 4.31
C ALA A 819 39.54 -11.15 4.75
N PRO A 820 39.12 -11.45 5.98
CA PRO A 820 37.90 -10.89 6.56
C PRO A 820 37.94 -9.37 6.53
N SER A 821 36.79 -8.73 6.31
CA SER A 821 36.73 -7.26 6.43
C SER A 821 37.02 -6.83 7.88
N PRO A 822 37.43 -5.57 8.12
CA PRO A 822 37.56 -5.02 9.47
C PRO A 822 36.25 -5.07 10.27
N ALA A 823 35.09 -5.04 9.59
CA ALA A 823 33.77 -5.25 10.19
C ALA A 823 33.39 -6.74 10.35
N GLY A 824 34.32 -7.66 10.11
CA GLY A 824 34.14 -9.10 10.28
C GLY A 824 33.41 -9.83 9.15
N TRP A 825 33.15 -9.17 8.01
CA TRP A 825 32.49 -9.81 6.86
C TRP A 825 33.41 -10.87 6.23
N ARG A 826 32.85 -12.03 5.85
CA ARG A 826 33.52 -13.13 5.14
C ARG A 826 32.54 -13.77 4.14
N ALA A 827 33.06 -14.42 3.10
CA ALA A 827 32.20 -15.22 2.21
C ALA A 827 31.80 -16.52 2.91
N GLU A 828 30.50 -16.80 2.94
CA GLU A 828 29.90 -17.92 3.67
C GLU A 828 28.94 -18.69 2.73
N SER A 829 28.76 -19.98 2.97
CA SER A 829 27.78 -20.80 2.28
C SER A 829 26.35 -20.39 2.65
N ASP A 830 25.36 -20.90 1.92
CA ASP A 830 23.93 -20.70 2.21
C ASP A 830 23.55 -21.24 3.62
N GLN A 831 24.37 -22.11 4.21
CA GLN A 831 24.23 -22.64 5.58
C GLN A 831 25.08 -21.88 6.62
N ASN A 832 25.61 -20.72 6.26
CA ASN A 832 26.39 -19.86 7.16
C ASN A 832 27.69 -20.51 7.67
N GLN A 833 28.30 -21.37 6.86
CA GLN A 833 29.61 -21.95 7.12
C GLN A 833 30.66 -21.24 6.25
N PRO A 834 31.91 -21.08 6.72
CA PRO A 834 32.99 -20.59 5.88
C PRO A 834 33.07 -21.41 4.60
N LEU A 835 33.05 -20.73 3.45
CA LEU A 835 33.09 -21.40 2.15
C LEU A 835 34.49 -21.99 1.96
N LEU A 836 34.62 -23.30 2.07
CA LEU A 836 35.89 -24.00 1.84
C LEU A 836 36.11 -24.12 0.33
N VAL A 837 37.22 -23.56 -0.16
CA VAL A 837 37.58 -23.64 -1.57
C VAL A 837 38.53 -24.83 -1.77
N GLY A 838 38.09 -25.84 -2.53
CA GLY A 838 38.96 -26.92 -2.97
C GLY A 838 39.92 -26.43 -4.06
N LEU A 839 41.14 -26.97 -4.09
CA LEU A 839 42.09 -26.75 -5.18
C LEU A 839 41.66 -27.60 -6.38
N GLU A 840 41.08 -26.97 -7.40
CA GLU A 840 40.87 -27.62 -8.69
C GLU A 840 42.15 -27.49 -9.53
N PRO A 841 42.81 -28.60 -9.91
CA PRO A 841 44.12 -28.57 -10.56
C PRO A 841 44.09 -27.95 -11.97
N ASP A 842 42.94 -27.89 -12.64
CA ASP A 842 42.76 -27.37 -14.01
C ASP A 842 41.83 -26.14 -14.11
N ALA A 843 41.57 -25.44 -12.99
CA ALA A 843 40.66 -24.29 -13.00
C ALA A 843 41.26 -23.09 -13.78
N PRO A 844 40.42 -22.31 -14.50
CA PRO A 844 40.86 -21.05 -15.10
C PRO A 844 41.43 -20.11 -14.05
N SER A 845 42.36 -19.22 -14.45
CA SER A 845 42.96 -18.27 -13.51
C SER A 845 41.90 -17.45 -12.76
N PRO A 846 42.13 -17.04 -11.50
CA PRO A 846 41.18 -16.23 -10.75
C PRO A 846 40.66 -15.00 -11.51
N GLN A 847 41.53 -14.36 -12.30
CA GLN A 847 41.18 -13.22 -13.15
C GLN A 847 40.26 -13.60 -14.33
N ALA A 848 40.48 -14.77 -14.95
CA ALA A 848 39.61 -15.28 -16.01
C ALA A 848 38.22 -15.63 -15.46
N ARG A 849 38.17 -16.29 -14.30
CA ARG A 849 36.91 -16.61 -13.59
C ARG A 849 36.13 -15.35 -13.21
N LEU A 850 36.82 -14.34 -12.69
CA LEU A 850 36.23 -13.03 -12.38
C LEU A 850 35.65 -12.38 -13.64
N SER A 851 36.42 -12.34 -14.72
CA SER A 851 35.98 -11.71 -15.98
C SER A 851 34.77 -12.40 -16.58
N GLY A 852 34.70 -13.73 -16.52
CA GLY A 852 33.53 -14.51 -16.95
C GLY A 852 32.29 -14.21 -16.11
N ALA A 853 32.43 -14.13 -14.79
CA ALA A 853 31.32 -13.77 -13.90
C ALA A 853 30.81 -12.33 -14.17
N LEU A 854 31.70 -11.37 -14.40
CA LEU A 854 31.31 -9.99 -14.71
C LEU A 854 30.67 -9.87 -16.09
N ALA A 855 31.12 -10.65 -17.09
CA ALA A 855 30.49 -10.69 -18.40
C ALA A 855 29.04 -11.22 -18.34
N ASP A 856 28.78 -12.22 -17.50
CA ASP A 856 27.43 -12.73 -17.25
C ASP A 856 26.53 -11.68 -16.59
N LEU A 857 27.01 -11.00 -15.53
CA LEU A 857 26.24 -9.92 -14.88
C LEU A 857 26.01 -8.73 -15.83
N TRP A 858 26.94 -8.46 -16.75
CA TRP A 858 26.82 -7.37 -17.73
C TRP A 858 25.63 -7.54 -18.67
N GLN A 859 25.21 -8.78 -18.96
CA GLN A 859 24.01 -9.06 -19.78
C GLN A 859 22.74 -8.44 -19.20
N VAL A 860 22.70 -8.25 -17.89
CA VAL A 860 21.61 -7.56 -17.18
C VAL A 860 21.86 -6.05 -17.14
N ILE A 861 23.07 -5.64 -16.75
CA ILE A 861 23.38 -4.24 -16.44
C ILE A 861 23.50 -3.34 -17.68
N GLY A 862 24.14 -3.82 -18.74
CA GLY A 862 24.35 -3.04 -19.97
C GLY A 862 23.03 -2.53 -20.58
N PRO A 863 22.05 -3.41 -20.87
CA PRO A 863 20.75 -3.03 -21.42
C PRO A 863 19.93 -2.15 -20.46
N LEU A 864 19.87 -2.49 -19.17
CA LEU A 864 19.09 -1.74 -18.18
C LEU A 864 19.55 -0.28 -18.04
N ARG A 865 20.86 -0.04 -18.07
CA ARG A 865 21.41 1.31 -17.92
C ARG A 865 21.18 2.17 -19.16
N HIS A 866 21.17 1.58 -20.36
CA HIS A 866 20.82 2.29 -21.59
C HIS A 866 19.32 2.63 -21.63
N ALA A 867 18.44 1.71 -21.22
CA ALA A 867 17.00 1.97 -21.16
C ALA A 867 16.64 3.13 -20.20
N ARG A 868 17.39 3.29 -19.11
CA ARG A 868 17.23 4.42 -18.16
C ARG A 868 17.72 5.77 -18.67
N LEU A 869 18.56 5.79 -19.70
CA LEU A 869 19.03 7.03 -20.35
C LEU A 869 18.14 7.48 -21.51
N ALA A 870 17.33 6.56 -22.06
CA ALA A 870 16.41 6.84 -23.17
C ALA A 870 15.03 7.37 -22.70
N ARG A 871 14.79 7.35 -21.39
CA ARG A 871 13.67 8.04 -20.71
C ARG A 871 14.20 9.32 -20.10
#